data_AF-A0A964QY45-F1
#
_entry.id   AF-A0A964QY45-F1
#
_cell.length_a   1.000
_cell.length_b   1.000
_cell.length_c   1.000
_cell.angle_alpha   90.00
_cell.angle_beta   90.00
_cell.angle_gamma   90.00
#
_symmetry.space_group_name_H-M   'P 1'
#
loop_
_entity.id
_entity.type
_entity.pdbx_description
1 polymer ?
#
loop_
_entity_poly.entity_id
_entity_poly.type
_entity_poly.pdbx_seq_one_letter_code
_entity_poly.pdbx_strand_id
1 'polypeptide(L)'
;MSEWTETARRALEDYCARSRTALAGTGADANEVIEDLRRHVDEEVANAKLSIVTEEDVRRILARVGEPNVAGETPAISNRSLPSPAERPKKEKVRPGIPSLFFGVVLPVITLLFELFTSMSAGILFDPMPSWLHVALVALVPVANFLVWRAARRKNARHARLLGWLNGAALGIAVYYAALYLPFTPIAGIGMIFYGLGLIPLTPLLSVAATPWLRAVYRKRTECKRFPGALGGFAAGLGLLAVLQLPTALTHYGLALATAEESSTRAHGLRVLRWFGDEEMLLRACYQTWRGEPRFDLVAELASGSKRVNSEEARDVYYRVTGRPFNSVPPPSLYARLGRWTELENEFTWDDALGGEAVAGRVKGLSLSSSRMDAITEPNAALAYCEWTMEFKNVSTQQREARAQIALPPGAVVSRLTLWINGEEREAAFGGRAQVRQAYQEVAVVRRRDPVLVTTCGPDRVLMQCFPVPANGGVMKIRLGITAPLALDAPDRGRFLWPRFLERNFRVGEEFKHSLWIESPMPLTCADKSATASHSTSNQFAIRLGVSEASFANGLAPVIVQRPAAVETVLALPDAEGNAIRQTIRAVAAQPPGRLVFVFDGSAGLKSHLAELVAGLSELPPEMEIAAVLAEKEDVTVLLPAQKFSKVAAEELRRGLRRAQFGGGQDNLPALEAAWDLAAASGNGVLIWIHAPQAVLLSSGDGLRQRFERTAAPPRFFELQVTTGPDRVVEKLDGLPVEHVPRGGALRTDLANLTAQLVGTTERWQFVREKIKPDPGSASAASASKHVERLWARDEVRRLTKARRTDEAAKLAAREQLVTPVSGAVVLETLQQFAQHGLTPADASTVPSVPEPGTWALMGIGLVVFAVQRWLRRRVVGQTSGLP
;
A
#
# COMPACT_ATOMS: atom_id res chain seq x y z
N MET A 1 -23.42 36.79 59.14
CA MET A 1 -23.17 36.03 60.38
C MET A 1 -24.52 35.64 60.94
N SER A 2 -24.75 34.34 61.14
CA SER A 2 -25.99 33.82 61.71
C SER A 2 -26.01 34.07 63.23
N GLU A 3 -27.13 34.50 63.79
CA GLU A 3 -27.28 34.67 65.23
C GLU A 3 -27.62 33.34 65.89
N TRP A 4 -26.83 32.91 66.88
CA TRP A 4 -27.06 31.65 67.58
C TRP A 4 -27.83 31.86 68.87
N THR A 5 -28.84 31.05 69.13
CA THR A 5 -29.48 31.03 70.44
C THR A 5 -28.53 30.46 71.48
N GLU A 6 -28.66 30.90 72.73
CA GLU A 6 -27.84 30.41 73.84
C GLU A 6 -28.00 28.89 74.04
N THR A 7 -29.20 28.36 73.79
CA THR A 7 -29.48 26.92 73.82
C THR A 7 -28.80 26.15 72.67
N ALA A 8 -28.69 26.75 71.48
CA ALA A 8 -27.98 26.15 70.35
C ALA A 8 -26.47 26.01 70.60
N ARG A 9 -25.86 27.05 71.19
CA ARG A 9 -24.44 27.01 71.58
C ARG A 9 -24.17 25.95 72.64
N ARG A 10 -25.04 25.85 73.66
CA ARG A 10 -24.92 24.82 74.70
C ARG A 10 -25.04 23.41 74.13
N ALA A 11 -25.99 23.16 73.22
CA ALA A 11 -26.16 21.85 72.62
C ALA A 11 -24.91 21.40 71.80
N LEU A 12 -24.26 22.33 71.09
CA LEU A 12 -23.01 22.05 70.38
C LEU A 12 -21.87 21.77 71.36
N GLU A 13 -21.72 22.56 72.43
CA GLU A 13 -20.69 22.37 73.44
C GLU A 13 -20.86 21.06 74.22
N ASP A 14 -22.09 20.69 74.57
CA ASP A 14 -22.40 19.43 75.26
C ASP A 14 -22.04 18.22 74.40
N TYR A 15 -22.31 18.29 73.10
CA TYR A 15 -21.91 17.24 72.16
C TYR A 15 -20.38 17.19 72.00
N CYS A 16 -19.71 18.35 71.93
CA CYS A 16 -18.25 18.43 71.90
C CYS A 16 -17.61 17.82 73.16
N ALA A 17 -18.18 18.05 74.34
CA ALA A 17 -17.71 17.49 75.60
C ALA A 17 -17.87 15.96 75.65
N ARG A 18 -19.00 15.42 75.16
CA ARG A 18 -19.21 13.96 75.05
C ARG A 18 -18.26 13.32 74.05
N SER A 19 -18.04 13.95 72.90
CA SER A 19 -17.08 13.50 71.88
C SER A 19 -15.65 13.48 72.44
N ARG A 20 -15.23 14.54 73.16
CA ARG A 20 -13.93 14.59 73.83
C ARG A 20 -13.75 13.45 74.84
N THR A 21 -14.81 13.11 75.57
CA THR A 21 -14.80 11.99 76.54
C THR A 21 -14.73 10.63 75.84
N ALA A 22 -15.45 10.45 74.73
CA ALA A 22 -15.43 9.21 73.94
C ALA A 22 -14.08 8.98 73.21
N LEU A 23 -13.37 10.08 72.88
CA LEU A 23 -12.04 10.03 72.27
C LEU A 23 -10.91 9.82 73.30
N ALA A 24 -11.19 9.92 74.60
CA ALA A 24 -10.22 9.66 75.65
C ALA A 24 -9.80 8.18 75.63
N GLY A 25 -8.56 7.91 75.20
CA GLY A 25 -8.00 6.56 75.11
C GLY A 25 -8.00 5.92 73.71
N THR A 26 -8.47 6.62 72.67
CA THR A 26 -8.42 6.13 71.28
C THR A 26 -7.16 6.55 70.51
N GLY A 27 -6.34 7.44 71.08
CA GLY A 27 -5.08 7.92 70.50
C GLY A 27 -5.22 9.07 69.49
N ALA A 28 -6.44 9.58 69.25
CA ALA A 28 -6.70 10.76 68.41
C ALA A 28 -6.54 12.07 69.21
N ASP A 29 -6.09 13.15 68.56
CA ASP A 29 -6.07 14.48 69.18
C ASP A 29 -7.50 15.03 69.31
N ALA A 30 -8.01 15.01 70.53
CA ALA A 30 -9.38 15.40 70.80
C ALA A 30 -9.64 16.91 70.61
N ASN A 31 -8.63 17.76 70.48
CA ASN A 31 -8.84 19.18 70.21
C ASN A 31 -9.03 19.42 68.71
N GLU A 32 -8.22 18.78 67.86
CA GLU A 32 -8.32 18.87 66.40
C GLU A 32 -9.69 18.38 65.90
N VAL A 33 -10.15 17.22 66.40
CA VAL A 33 -11.46 16.65 66.02
C VAL A 33 -12.62 17.56 66.42
N ILE A 34 -12.53 18.25 67.56
CA ILE A 34 -13.58 19.16 68.03
C ILE A 34 -13.59 20.46 67.24
N GLU A 35 -12.43 20.95 66.82
CA GLU A 35 -12.32 22.13 65.96
C GLU A 35 -12.90 21.86 64.57
N ASP A 36 -12.60 20.68 63.99
CA ASP A 36 -13.21 20.23 62.73
C ASP A 36 -14.72 20.05 62.83
N LEU A 37 -15.20 19.50 63.95
CA LEU A 37 -16.64 19.36 64.18
C LEU A 37 -17.34 20.72 64.22
N ARG A 38 -16.78 21.71 64.91
CA ARG A 38 -17.35 23.07 64.97
C ARG A 38 -17.40 23.71 63.59
N ARG A 39 -16.31 23.60 62.84
CA ARG A 39 -16.21 24.11 61.46
C ARG A 39 -17.26 23.45 60.55
N HIS A 40 -17.44 22.14 60.65
CA HIS A 40 -18.43 21.42 59.87
C HIS A 40 -19.85 21.88 60.20
N VAL A 41 -20.17 22.12 61.48
CA VAL A 41 -21.48 22.65 61.87
C VAL A 41 -21.68 24.07 61.34
N ASP A 42 -20.67 24.93 61.41
CA ASP A 42 -20.73 26.29 60.84
C ASP A 42 -20.93 26.29 59.32
N GLU A 43 -20.25 25.38 58.60
CA GLU A 43 -20.43 25.18 57.16
C GLU A 43 -21.84 24.71 56.79
N GLU A 44 -22.39 23.75 57.54
CA GLU A 44 -23.76 23.27 57.33
C GLU A 44 -24.81 24.35 57.65
N VAL A 45 -24.58 25.17 58.68
CA VAL A 45 -25.43 26.34 59.00
C VAL A 45 -25.39 27.36 57.86
N ALA A 46 -24.20 27.63 57.30
CA ALA A 46 -24.04 28.54 56.18
C ALA A 46 -24.71 28.00 54.90
N ASN A 47 -24.55 26.70 54.61
CA ASN A 47 -25.18 26.03 53.47
C ASN A 47 -26.71 26.02 53.58
N ALA A 48 -27.24 25.84 54.78
CA ALA A 48 -28.68 25.90 55.06
C ALA A 48 -29.24 27.34 55.08
N LYS A 49 -28.40 28.37 54.95
CA LYS A 49 -28.75 29.80 54.95
C LYS A 49 -29.57 30.22 56.17
N LEU A 50 -29.29 29.63 57.33
CA LEU A 50 -30.01 29.94 58.57
C LEU A 50 -29.60 31.31 59.10
N SER A 51 -30.54 32.22 59.26
CA SER A 51 -30.30 33.56 59.84
C SER A 51 -30.25 33.53 61.36
N ILE A 52 -31.06 32.67 62.00
CA ILE A 52 -31.03 32.38 63.45
C ILE A 52 -30.87 30.87 63.62
N VAL A 53 -29.86 30.44 64.39
CA VAL A 53 -29.57 29.02 64.64
C VAL A 53 -30.17 28.59 65.97
N THR A 54 -31.11 27.64 65.93
CA THR A 54 -31.79 27.11 67.11
C THR A 54 -31.19 25.78 67.57
N GLU A 55 -31.50 25.35 68.79
CA GLU A 55 -31.04 24.06 69.34
C GLU A 55 -31.46 22.86 68.47
N GLU A 56 -32.66 22.91 67.90
CA GLU A 56 -33.18 21.83 67.05
C GLU A 56 -32.42 21.73 65.73
N ASP A 57 -31.98 22.87 65.17
CA ASP A 57 -31.12 22.89 63.98
C ASP A 57 -29.76 22.25 64.25
N VAL A 58 -29.14 22.58 65.39
CA VAL A 58 -27.84 22.01 65.80
C VAL A 58 -27.97 20.51 66.04
N ARG A 59 -28.99 20.06 66.77
CA ARG A 59 -29.24 18.62 67.01
C ARG A 59 -29.46 17.86 65.70
N ARG A 60 -30.18 18.45 64.74
CA ARG A 60 -30.40 17.85 63.41
C ARG A 60 -29.10 17.71 62.62
N ILE A 61 -28.21 18.71 62.65
CA ILE A 61 -26.91 18.64 61.99
C ILE A 61 -26.04 17.57 62.67
N LEU A 62 -25.95 17.58 63.99
CA LEU A 62 -25.16 16.61 64.77
C LEU A 62 -25.68 15.17 64.66
N ALA A 63 -26.99 14.97 64.50
CA ALA A 63 -27.57 13.65 64.27
C ALA A 63 -27.06 12.98 62.97
N ARG A 64 -26.64 13.77 61.97
CA ARG A 64 -25.98 13.24 60.75
C ARG A 64 -24.55 12.78 61.02
N VAL A 65 -23.90 13.33 62.04
CA VAL A 65 -22.55 12.95 62.48
C VAL A 65 -22.59 11.66 63.32
N GLY A 66 -23.66 11.43 64.09
CA GLY A 66 -23.89 10.22 64.91
C GLY A 66 -23.50 10.41 66.39
N GLU A 67 -23.99 9.59 67.33
CA GLU A 67 -23.68 9.76 68.77
C GLU A 67 -22.29 9.18 69.15
N PRO A 68 -21.48 9.87 69.97
CA PRO A 68 -20.19 9.36 70.43
C PRO A 68 -20.38 8.23 71.44
N ASN A 69 -19.88 7.02 71.13
CA ASN A 69 -19.98 5.87 72.03
C ASN A 69 -18.97 5.98 73.19
N VAL A 70 -19.47 6.20 74.40
CA VAL A 70 -18.66 6.15 75.63
C VAL A 70 -18.44 4.69 76.04
N ALA A 71 -17.19 4.23 76.01
CA ALA A 71 -16.85 2.89 76.46
C ALA A 71 -16.78 2.85 77.99
N GLY A 72 -17.75 2.20 78.64
CA GLY A 72 -17.55 1.68 79.99
C GLY A 72 -18.73 1.86 80.95
N GLU A 73 -19.65 0.88 80.97
CA GLU A 73 -20.33 0.50 82.19
C GLU A 73 -20.41 -1.04 82.26
N THR A 74 -19.83 -1.61 83.31
CA THR A 74 -19.96 -3.02 83.67
C THR A 74 -20.25 -3.07 85.18
N PRO A 75 -21.30 -3.76 85.63
CA PRO A 75 -21.38 -4.18 87.02
C PRO A 75 -21.18 -5.70 87.18
N ALA A 76 -20.19 -6.01 88.01
CA ALA A 76 -20.00 -7.08 89.00
C ALA A 76 -20.78 -8.42 88.93
N ILE A 77 -20.02 -9.49 89.21
CA ILE A 77 -20.35 -10.92 89.25
C ILE A 77 -20.99 -11.32 90.58
N SER A 78 -22.01 -12.21 90.56
CA SER A 78 -22.34 -13.09 91.68
C SER A 78 -23.05 -14.39 91.23
N ASN A 79 -22.38 -15.52 91.52
CA ASN A 79 -22.72 -16.94 91.42
C ASN A 79 -24.21 -17.39 91.41
N ARG A 80 -24.58 -18.26 90.44
CA ARG A 80 -25.04 -19.65 90.70
C ARG A 80 -25.29 -20.46 89.41
N SER A 81 -24.57 -21.58 89.31
CA SER A 81 -24.81 -22.87 88.60
C SER A 81 -26.00 -23.03 87.60
N LEU A 82 -25.61 -23.16 86.32
CA LEU A 82 -26.08 -23.99 85.18
C LEU A 82 -27.56 -24.42 85.02
N PRO A 83 -28.05 -24.40 83.76
CA PRO A 83 -28.20 -25.68 83.06
C PRO A 83 -27.47 -25.76 81.70
N SER A 84 -27.27 -27.01 81.30
CA SER A 84 -26.64 -27.59 80.09
C SER A 84 -26.76 -26.78 78.78
N PRO A 85 -25.76 -26.83 77.88
CA PRO A 85 -25.73 -25.99 76.69
C PRO A 85 -26.71 -26.49 75.63
N ALA A 86 -27.77 -25.70 75.39
CA ALA A 86 -28.43 -25.73 74.09
C ALA A 86 -27.46 -25.14 73.04
N GLU A 87 -27.13 -25.95 72.04
CA GLU A 87 -26.29 -25.60 70.90
C GLU A 87 -26.70 -24.25 70.29
N ARG A 88 -25.84 -23.24 70.44
CA ARG A 88 -25.91 -22.06 69.59
C ARG A 88 -25.45 -22.46 68.18
N PRO A 89 -26.22 -22.19 67.12
CA PRO A 89 -25.82 -22.56 65.76
C PRO A 89 -24.53 -21.82 65.38
N LYS A 90 -23.52 -22.58 64.95
CA LYS A 90 -22.27 -22.05 64.37
C LYS A 90 -22.62 -21.06 63.25
N LYS A 91 -22.19 -19.79 63.36
CA LYS A 91 -22.24 -18.81 62.27
C LYS A 91 -21.65 -19.44 60.99
N GLU A 92 -22.49 -19.64 59.96
CA GLU A 92 -22.08 -20.12 58.64
C GLU A 92 -21.01 -19.19 58.04
N LYS A 93 -19.74 -19.56 58.19
CA LYS A 93 -18.61 -18.81 57.61
C LYS A 93 -18.63 -18.92 56.08
N VAL A 94 -18.52 -17.77 55.41
CA VAL A 94 -18.26 -17.51 53.98
C VAL A 94 -19.32 -18.06 52.99
N ARG A 95 -20.31 -17.24 52.66
CA ARG A 95 -21.16 -17.40 51.44
C ARG A 95 -20.47 -16.65 50.29
N PRO A 96 -20.48 -17.14 49.04
CA PRO A 96 -19.97 -16.35 47.92
C PRO A 96 -20.89 -15.13 47.70
N GLY A 97 -20.40 -13.96 48.11
CA GLY A 97 -21.13 -12.68 48.12
C GLY A 97 -21.14 -11.98 46.77
N ILE A 98 -21.80 -10.81 46.73
CA ILE A 98 -21.87 -9.93 45.55
C ILE A 98 -20.48 -9.56 45.01
N PRO A 99 -19.46 -9.25 45.83
CA PRO A 99 -18.12 -8.90 45.31
C PRO A 99 -17.49 -10.01 44.48
N SER A 100 -17.64 -11.27 44.90
CA SER A 100 -17.09 -12.42 44.17
C SER A 100 -17.80 -12.71 42.84
N LEU A 101 -19.07 -12.37 42.74
CA LEU A 101 -19.82 -12.43 41.48
C LEU A 101 -19.40 -11.29 40.56
N PHE A 102 -19.18 -10.10 41.12
CA PHE A 102 -18.78 -8.93 40.35
C PHE A 102 -17.39 -9.14 39.72
N PHE A 103 -16.36 -9.38 40.52
CA PHE A 103 -14.98 -9.53 40.02
C PHE A 103 -14.74 -10.83 39.25
N GLY A 104 -15.46 -11.91 39.58
CA GLY A 104 -15.27 -13.20 38.93
C GLY A 104 -16.11 -13.41 37.67
N VAL A 105 -17.19 -12.63 37.47
CA VAL A 105 -18.16 -12.86 36.39
C VAL A 105 -18.57 -11.56 35.70
N VAL A 106 -19.13 -10.59 36.42
CA VAL A 106 -19.72 -9.38 35.80
C VAL A 106 -18.65 -8.53 35.12
N LEU A 107 -17.56 -8.21 35.82
CA LEU A 107 -16.47 -7.40 35.28
C LEU A 107 -15.78 -8.11 34.08
N PRO A 108 -15.41 -9.40 34.14
CA PRO A 108 -14.92 -10.13 32.97
C PRO A 108 -15.88 -10.16 31.78
N VAL A 109 -17.20 -10.28 32.01
CA VAL A 109 -18.19 -10.18 30.92
C VAL A 109 -18.20 -8.77 30.32
N ILE A 110 -18.18 -7.72 31.16
CA ILE A 110 -18.12 -6.34 30.69
C ILE A 110 -16.84 -6.11 29.89
N THR A 111 -15.68 -6.57 30.37
CA THR A 111 -14.39 -6.44 29.66
C THR A 111 -14.40 -7.19 28.32
N LEU A 112 -14.94 -8.41 28.30
CA LEU A 112 -15.10 -9.18 27.07
C LEU A 112 -15.98 -8.46 26.05
N LEU A 113 -17.16 -7.96 26.47
CA LEU A 113 -18.06 -7.23 25.59
C LEU A 113 -17.42 -5.91 25.13
N PHE A 114 -16.81 -5.17 26.06
CA PHE A 114 -16.11 -3.92 25.77
C PHE A 114 -15.06 -4.14 24.67
N GLU A 115 -14.19 -5.14 24.81
CA GLU A 115 -13.17 -5.42 23.80
C GLU A 115 -13.77 -5.97 22.48
N LEU A 116 -14.87 -6.73 22.52
CA LEU A 116 -15.58 -7.19 21.31
C LEU A 116 -16.18 -6.02 20.50
N PHE A 117 -16.69 -5.00 21.18
CA PHE A 117 -17.31 -3.83 20.54
C PHE A 117 -16.31 -2.74 20.18
N THR A 118 -15.32 -2.49 21.04
CA THR A 118 -14.37 -1.38 20.89
C THR A 118 -13.03 -1.80 20.32
N SER A 119 -12.59 -3.04 20.54
CA SER A 119 -11.24 -3.52 20.20
C SER A 119 -10.11 -2.54 20.58
N MET A 120 -10.30 -1.87 21.72
CA MET A 120 -9.40 -0.82 22.20
C MET A 120 -8.02 -1.38 22.56
N SER A 121 -7.95 -2.60 23.10
CA SER A 121 -6.66 -3.24 23.37
C SER A 121 -5.94 -3.57 22.07
N ALA A 122 -6.64 -4.08 21.05
CA ALA A 122 -6.05 -4.35 19.74
C ALA A 122 -5.50 -3.08 19.05
N GLY A 123 -6.11 -1.92 19.29
CA GLY A 123 -5.68 -0.64 18.71
C GLY A 123 -4.53 0.04 19.45
N ILE A 124 -4.32 -0.24 20.75
CA ILE A 124 -3.39 0.51 21.62
C ILE A 124 -2.28 -0.37 22.20
N LEU A 125 -2.53 -1.65 22.43
CA LEU A 125 -1.68 -2.58 23.17
C LEU A 125 -1.29 -3.81 22.32
N PHE A 126 -2.19 -4.78 22.24
CA PHE A 126 -2.10 -6.03 21.45
C PHE A 126 -3.53 -6.56 21.28
N ASP A 127 -3.78 -7.41 20.28
CA ASP A 127 -5.12 -8.03 20.12
C ASP A 127 -5.26 -9.24 21.08
N PRO A 128 -6.06 -9.14 22.16
CA PRO A 128 -6.25 -10.25 23.09
C PRO A 128 -7.13 -11.36 22.52
N MET A 129 -7.89 -11.12 21.44
CA MET A 129 -8.90 -12.05 20.91
C MET A 129 -8.87 -12.18 19.38
N PRO A 130 -7.72 -12.57 18.77
CA PRO A 130 -7.55 -12.58 17.31
C PRO A 130 -8.35 -13.67 16.59
N SER A 131 -8.97 -14.63 17.30
CA SER A 131 -9.87 -15.64 16.73
C SER A 131 -11.13 -15.85 17.60
N TRP A 132 -12.19 -16.45 17.04
CA TRP A 132 -13.37 -16.83 17.83
C TRP A 132 -13.06 -17.87 18.92
N LEU A 133 -12.00 -18.66 18.73
CA LEU A 133 -11.50 -19.56 19.77
C LEU A 133 -10.94 -18.78 20.96
N HIS A 134 -10.19 -17.69 20.73
CA HIS A 134 -9.75 -16.81 21.83
C HIS A 134 -10.94 -16.21 22.57
N VAL A 135 -11.97 -15.74 21.85
CA VAL A 135 -13.22 -15.23 22.46
C VAL A 135 -13.85 -16.31 23.34
N ALA A 136 -13.95 -17.55 22.86
CA ALA A 136 -14.50 -18.66 23.63
C ALA A 136 -13.67 -18.98 24.88
N LEU A 137 -12.34 -18.88 24.81
CA LEU A 137 -11.44 -19.08 25.95
C LEU A 137 -11.54 -17.96 26.98
N VAL A 138 -11.57 -16.70 26.54
CA VAL A 138 -11.79 -15.57 27.45
C VAL A 138 -13.18 -15.66 28.09
N ALA A 139 -14.22 -16.02 27.33
CA ALA A 139 -15.58 -16.23 27.84
C ALA A 139 -15.68 -17.42 28.82
N LEU A 140 -14.80 -18.42 28.70
CA LEU A 140 -14.76 -19.54 29.63
C LEU A 140 -14.45 -19.07 31.06
N VAL A 141 -13.70 -17.98 31.24
CA VAL A 141 -13.35 -17.45 32.57
C VAL A 141 -14.58 -17.05 33.38
N PRO A 142 -15.44 -16.09 32.95
CA PRO A 142 -16.66 -15.76 33.67
C PRO A 142 -17.66 -16.91 33.74
N VAL A 143 -17.77 -17.74 32.69
CA VAL A 143 -18.69 -18.89 32.69
C VAL A 143 -18.29 -19.91 33.75
N ALA A 144 -17.02 -20.31 33.81
CA ALA A 144 -16.52 -21.26 34.80
C ALA A 144 -16.66 -20.70 36.22
N ASN A 145 -16.31 -19.43 36.43
CA ASN A 145 -16.46 -18.75 37.72
C ASN A 145 -17.93 -18.68 38.16
N PHE A 146 -18.86 -18.37 37.24
CA PHE A 146 -20.29 -18.35 37.52
C PHE A 146 -20.84 -19.73 37.89
N LEU A 147 -20.44 -20.78 37.15
CA LEU A 147 -20.88 -22.14 37.42
C LEU A 147 -20.40 -22.62 38.80
N VAL A 148 -19.15 -22.33 39.17
CA VAL A 148 -18.61 -22.63 40.51
C VAL A 148 -19.31 -21.81 41.58
N TRP A 149 -19.52 -20.51 41.37
CA TRP A 149 -20.25 -19.64 42.29
C TRP A 149 -21.68 -20.12 42.54
N ARG A 150 -22.42 -20.49 41.48
CA ARG A 150 -23.78 -21.01 41.55
C ARG A 150 -23.83 -22.35 42.28
N ALA A 151 -22.90 -23.25 41.98
CA ALA A 151 -22.81 -24.55 42.64
C ALA A 151 -22.43 -24.42 44.12
N ALA A 152 -21.57 -23.47 44.48
CA ALA A 152 -21.22 -23.14 45.87
C ALA A 152 -22.43 -22.58 46.65
N ARG A 153 -23.25 -21.73 46.03
CA ARG A 153 -24.50 -21.22 46.66
C ARG A 153 -25.52 -22.32 46.89
N ARG A 154 -25.69 -23.22 45.91
CA ARG A 154 -26.67 -24.32 45.98
C ARG A 154 -26.14 -25.56 46.73
N LYS A 155 -24.94 -25.51 47.30
CA LYS A 155 -24.24 -26.65 47.94
C LYS A 155 -24.23 -27.91 47.05
N ASN A 156 -24.11 -27.76 45.73
CA ASN A 156 -24.23 -28.84 44.76
C ASN A 156 -22.86 -29.41 44.34
N ALA A 157 -22.61 -30.69 44.66
CA ALA A 157 -21.37 -31.40 44.35
C ALA A 157 -21.44 -32.30 43.09
N ARG A 158 -22.61 -32.44 42.44
CA ARG A 158 -22.87 -33.44 41.38
C ARG A 158 -21.87 -33.40 40.22
N HIS A 159 -21.40 -32.21 39.85
CA HIS A 159 -20.48 -32.00 38.71
C HIS A 159 -19.08 -31.52 39.14
N ALA A 160 -18.65 -31.85 40.37
CA ALA A 160 -17.40 -31.33 40.96
C ALA A 160 -16.15 -31.61 40.09
N ARG A 161 -16.08 -32.75 39.38
CA ARG A 161 -14.96 -33.06 38.48
C ARG A 161 -14.90 -32.09 37.30
N LEU A 162 -16.01 -31.91 36.59
CA LEU A 162 -16.08 -31.00 35.43
C LEU A 162 -15.84 -29.54 35.86
N LEU A 163 -16.50 -29.08 36.92
CA LEU A 163 -16.31 -27.73 37.45
C LEU A 163 -14.87 -27.49 37.91
N GLY A 164 -14.21 -28.51 38.46
CA GLY A 164 -12.82 -28.45 38.90
C GLY A 164 -11.84 -28.26 37.76
N TRP A 165 -12.07 -28.93 36.62
CA TRP A 165 -11.30 -28.78 35.39
C TRP A 165 -11.56 -27.44 34.71
N LEU A 166 -12.83 -27.03 34.53
CA LEU A 166 -13.18 -25.75 33.88
C LEU A 166 -12.65 -24.55 34.68
N ASN A 167 -12.74 -24.60 36.00
CA ASN A 167 -12.18 -23.55 36.87
C ASN A 167 -10.64 -23.54 36.87
N GLY A 168 -10.00 -24.71 36.73
CA GLY A 168 -8.56 -24.79 36.49
C GLY A 168 -8.16 -24.15 35.16
N ALA A 169 -8.88 -24.47 34.07
CA ALA A 169 -8.65 -23.89 32.75
C ALA A 169 -8.86 -22.37 32.74
N ALA A 170 -9.93 -21.89 33.39
CA ALA A 170 -10.18 -20.46 33.58
C ALA A 170 -9.03 -19.76 34.32
N LEU A 171 -8.42 -20.41 35.33
CA LEU A 171 -7.25 -19.85 36.01
C LEU A 171 -6.04 -19.77 35.07
N GLY A 172 -5.78 -20.81 34.27
CA GLY A 172 -4.69 -20.80 33.28
C GLY A 172 -4.83 -19.66 32.28
N ILE A 173 -6.04 -19.49 31.73
CA ILE A 173 -6.38 -18.41 30.81
C ILE A 173 -6.21 -17.03 31.47
N ALA A 174 -6.73 -16.87 32.70
CA ALA A 174 -6.61 -15.62 33.43
C ALA A 174 -5.15 -15.25 33.74
N VAL A 175 -4.30 -16.24 34.12
CA VAL A 175 -2.87 -16.02 34.37
C VAL A 175 -2.13 -15.58 33.11
N TYR A 176 -2.44 -16.20 31.96
CA TYR A 176 -1.86 -15.79 30.68
C TYR A 176 -2.13 -14.31 30.35
N TYR A 177 -3.41 -13.90 30.35
CA TYR A 177 -3.74 -12.51 30.07
C TYR A 177 -3.27 -11.57 31.18
N ALA A 178 -3.27 -11.99 32.45
CA ALA A 178 -2.71 -11.20 33.54
C ALA A 178 -1.21 -10.90 33.33
N ALA A 179 -0.45 -11.84 32.78
CA ALA A 179 0.95 -11.62 32.43
C ALA A 179 1.08 -10.58 31.30
N LEU A 180 0.26 -10.68 30.25
CA LEU A 180 0.28 -9.74 29.12
C LEU A 180 -0.13 -8.31 29.53
N TYR A 181 -1.11 -8.17 30.44
CA TYR A 181 -1.58 -6.87 30.91
C TYR A 181 -0.74 -6.29 32.07
N LEU A 182 0.19 -7.06 32.63
CA LEU A 182 1.02 -6.65 33.78
C LEU A 182 1.78 -5.33 33.55
N PRO A 183 2.44 -5.09 32.41
CA PRO A 183 3.16 -3.83 32.15
C PRO A 183 2.24 -2.60 32.15
N PHE A 184 0.96 -2.78 31.88
CA PHE A 184 -0.02 -1.70 31.79
C PHE A 184 -0.73 -1.41 33.12
N THR A 185 -0.46 -2.20 34.16
CA THR A 185 -1.05 -2.00 35.50
C THR A 185 -0.82 -0.61 36.10
N PRO A 186 0.34 0.06 35.95
CA PRO A 186 0.52 1.40 36.50
C PRO A 186 -0.37 2.43 35.80
N ILE A 187 -0.50 2.33 34.47
CA ILE A 187 -1.34 3.20 33.64
C ILE A 187 -2.82 2.93 33.94
N ALA A 188 -3.20 1.66 34.06
CA ALA A 188 -4.53 1.24 34.45
C ALA A 188 -4.90 1.77 35.84
N GLY A 189 -3.96 1.79 36.79
CA GLY A 189 -4.16 2.39 38.11
C GLY A 189 -4.50 3.88 38.04
N ILE A 190 -3.79 4.64 37.20
CA ILE A 190 -4.09 6.07 36.96
C ILE A 190 -5.45 6.22 36.28
N GLY A 191 -5.73 5.46 35.22
CA GLY A 191 -7.01 5.49 34.50
C GLY A 191 -8.22 5.08 35.36
N MET A 192 -7.99 4.25 36.38
CA MET A 192 -9.00 3.88 37.38
C MET A 192 -9.37 5.07 38.28
N ILE A 193 -8.37 5.88 38.68
CA ILE A 193 -8.57 7.04 39.56
C ILE A 193 -9.32 8.17 38.83
N PHE A 194 -8.97 8.46 37.58
CA PHE A 194 -9.52 9.62 36.86
C PHE A 194 -10.78 9.35 36.05
N TYR A 195 -10.96 8.13 35.51
CA TYR A 195 -12.02 7.85 34.52
C TYR A 195 -12.80 6.55 34.75
N GLY A 196 -12.50 5.77 35.79
CA GLY A 196 -13.17 4.48 36.10
C GLY A 196 -12.91 3.34 35.10
N LEU A 197 -12.36 3.63 33.92
CA LEU A 197 -12.05 2.67 32.85
C LEU A 197 -10.84 1.78 33.14
N GLY A 198 -9.99 2.14 34.10
CA GLY A 198 -8.81 1.37 34.49
C GLY A 198 -9.11 -0.03 35.05
N LEU A 199 -10.36 -0.33 35.42
CA LEU A 199 -10.78 -1.67 35.84
C LEU A 199 -10.74 -2.69 34.69
N ILE A 200 -10.92 -2.26 33.44
CA ILE A 200 -10.96 -3.12 32.25
C ILE A 200 -9.61 -3.84 32.04
N PRO A 201 -8.46 -3.14 31.93
CA PRO A 201 -7.15 -3.79 31.81
C PRO A 201 -6.72 -4.54 33.09
N LEU A 202 -7.31 -4.24 34.25
CA LEU A 202 -7.03 -4.97 35.51
C LEU A 202 -7.85 -6.27 35.66
N THR A 203 -8.88 -6.47 34.84
CA THR A 203 -9.78 -7.63 34.89
C THR A 203 -9.07 -8.99 34.92
N PRO A 204 -8.03 -9.25 34.11
CA PRO A 204 -7.31 -10.53 34.17
C PRO A 204 -6.66 -10.77 35.54
N LEU A 205 -6.02 -9.75 36.12
CA LEU A 205 -5.38 -9.83 37.45
C LEU A 205 -6.41 -10.07 38.56
N LEU A 206 -7.55 -9.38 38.50
CA LEU A 206 -8.65 -9.57 39.43
C LEU A 206 -9.27 -10.98 39.29
N SER A 207 -9.30 -11.52 38.07
CA SER A 207 -9.76 -12.89 37.81
C SER A 207 -8.80 -13.94 38.38
N VAL A 208 -7.48 -13.70 38.32
CA VAL A 208 -6.46 -14.55 38.96
C VAL A 208 -6.67 -14.63 40.47
N ALA A 209 -7.14 -13.56 41.12
CA ALA A 209 -7.49 -13.58 42.55
C ALA A 209 -8.86 -14.23 42.83
N ALA A 210 -9.87 -13.92 42.01
CA ALA A 210 -11.25 -14.39 42.21
C ALA A 210 -11.42 -15.90 41.96
N THR A 211 -10.75 -16.46 40.95
CA THR A 211 -10.93 -17.86 40.52
C THR A 211 -10.46 -18.88 41.58
N PRO A 212 -9.27 -18.77 42.21
CA PRO A 212 -8.85 -19.64 43.32
C PRO A 212 -9.66 -19.41 44.59
N TRP A 213 -10.11 -18.18 44.83
CA TRP A 213 -10.98 -17.88 45.98
C TRP A 213 -12.33 -18.59 45.85
N LEU A 214 -12.98 -18.51 44.68
CA LEU A 214 -14.22 -19.23 44.38
C LEU A 214 -14.05 -20.74 44.53
N ARG A 215 -12.90 -21.27 44.10
CA ARG A 215 -12.50 -22.67 44.31
C ARG A 215 -12.45 -23.05 45.79
N ALA A 216 -11.84 -22.20 46.63
CA ALA A 216 -11.73 -22.44 48.06
C ALA A 216 -13.11 -22.37 48.77
N VAL A 217 -13.95 -21.41 48.38
CA VAL A 217 -15.32 -21.27 48.91
C VAL A 217 -16.19 -22.47 48.53
N TYR A 218 -16.11 -22.92 47.27
CA TYR A 218 -16.82 -24.11 46.81
C TYR A 218 -16.46 -25.37 47.62
N ARG A 219 -15.17 -25.61 47.83
CA ARG A 219 -14.68 -26.76 48.65
C ARG A 219 -15.22 -26.72 50.08
N LYS A 220 -15.20 -25.55 50.71
CA LYS A 220 -15.71 -25.37 52.08
C LYS A 220 -17.22 -25.56 52.18
N ARG A 221 -17.99 -25.16 51.16
CA ARG A 221 -19.46 -25.20 51.14
C ARG A 221 -20.06 -26.56 50.77
N THR A 222 -19.34 -27.36 50.00
CA THR A 222 -19.80 -28.67 49.50
C THR A 222 -19.19 -29.86 50.23
N GLU A 223 -18.34 -29.60 51.24
CA GLU A 223 -17.58 -30.61 52.00
C GLU A 223 -16.76 -31.58 51.12
N CYS A 224 -16.48 -31.15 49.88
CA CYS A 224 -15.81 -31.98 48.89
C CYS A 224 -14.31 -32.04 49.21
N LYS A 225 -13.86 -33.18 49.76
CA LYS A 225 -12.44 -33.41 50.15
C LYS A 225 -11.47 -33.25 48.99
N ARG A 226 -11.87 -33.64 47.76
CA ARG A 226 -11.06 -33.50 46.53
C ARG A 226 -11.86 -32.75 45.46
N PHE A 227 -11.43 -31.53 45.13
CA PHE A 227 -11.89 -30.82 43.94
C PHE A 227 -10.78 -30.95 42.88
N PRO A 228 -10.83 -31.97 42.00
CA PRO A 228 -9.73 -32.33 41.11
C PRO A 228 -9.58 -31.35 39.94
N GLY A 229 -8.52 -31.52 39.15
CA GLY A 229 -8.36 -30.77 37.89
C GLY A 229 -7.82 -29.34 38.03
N ALA A 230 -7.28 -28.95 39.19
CA ALA A 230 -6.65 -27.64 39.36
C ALA A 230 -5.45 -27.48 38.42
N LEU A 231 -4.43 -28.32 38.59
CA LEU A 231 -3.20 -28.28 37.79
C LEU A 231 -3.45 -28.76 36.35
N GLY A 232 -4.22 -29.84 36.18
CA GLY A 232 -4.55 -30.38 34.86
C GLY A 232 -5.41 -29.42 34.02
N GLY A 233 -6.41 -28.77 34.63
CA GLY A 233 -7.19 -27.73 33.98
C GLY A 233 -6.35 -26.50 33.66
N PHE A 234 -5.53 -26.05 34.61
CA PHE A 234 -4.60 -24.91 34.41
C PHE A 234 -3.65 -25.14 33.23
N ALA A 235 -2.99 -26.31 33.19
CA ALA A 235 -2.10 -26.69 32.10
C ALA A 235 -2.86 -26.83 30.77
N ALA A 236 -4.09 -27.34 30.77
CA ALA A 236 -4.91 -27.41 29.57
C ALA A 236 -5.30 -26.02 29.04
N GLY A 237 -5.69 -25.09 29.93
CA GLY A 237 -6.03 -23.72 29.56
C GLY A 237 -4.84 -22.93 29.00
N LEU A 238 -3.68 -23.03 29.66
CA LEU A 238 -2.44 -22.43 29.16
C LEU A 238 -1.95 -23.09 27.87
N GLY A 239 -1.96 -24.42 27.81
CA GLY A 239 -1.49 -25.17 26.65
C GLY A 239 -2.32 -24.87 25.40
N LEU A 240 -3.64 -24.72 25.55
CA LEU A 240 -4.51 -24.35 24.43
C LEU A 240 -4.20 -22.93 23.92
N LEU A 241 -3.97 -21.96 24.81
CA LEU A 241 -3.53 -20.62 24.41
C LEU A 241 -2.15 -20.65 23.74
N ALA A 242 -1.19 -21.40 24.29
CA ALA A 242 0.14 -21.53 23.69
C ALA A 242 0.08 -22.14 22.28
N VAL A 243 -0.77 -23.14 22.05
CA VAL A 243 -1.00 -23.73 20.71
C VAL A 243 -1.64 -22.70 19.77
N LEU A 244 -2.59 -21.90 20.25
CA LEU A 244 -3.22 -20.86 19.42
C LEU A 244 -2.26 -19.71 19.07
N GLN A 245 -1.25 -19.44 19.91
CA GLN A 245 -0.22 -18.42 19.68
C GLN A 245 0.97 -18.92 18.86
N LEU A 246 1.03 -20.23 18.58
CA LEU A 246 2.15 -20.83 17.86
C LEU A 246 2.35 -20.23 16.46
N PRO A 247 1.31 -19.98 15.63
CA PRO A 247 1.51 -19.34 14.32
C PRO A 247 2.10 -17.93 14.44
N THR A 248 1.62 -17.12 15.39
CA THR A 248 2.15 -15.77 15.66
C THR A 248 3.62 -15.83 16.07
N ALA A 249 3.97 -16.71 17.02
CA ALA A 249 5.34 -16.91 17.47
C ALA A 249 6.24 -17.37 16.30
N LEU A 250 5.81 -18.34 15.51
CA LEU A 250 6.55 -18.82 14.34
C LEU A 250 6.70 -17.74 13.26
N THR A 251 5.73 -16.83 13.13
CA THR A 251 5.81 -15.71 12.20
C THR A 251 6.89 -14.71 12.66
N HIS A 252 6.92 -14.32 13.93
CA HIS A 252 7.97 -13.43 14.45
C HIS A 252 9.36 -14.08 14.41
N TYR A 253 9.47 -15.35 14.79
CA TYR A 253 10.71 -16.12 14.70
C TYR A 253 11.21 -16.23 13.25
N GLY A 254 10.32 -16.61 12.33
CA GLY A 254 10.62 -16.71 10.90
C GLY A 254 11.03 -15.37 10.29
N LEU A 255 10.37 -14.28 10.68
CA LEU A 255 10.68 -12.91 10.23
C LEU A 255 12.07 -12.47 10.71
N ALA A 256 12.42 -12.73 11.98
CA ALA A 256 13.73 -12.42 12.53
C ALA A 256 14.86 -13.19 11.81
N LEU A 257 14.64 -14.48 11.52
CA LEU A 257 15.58 -15.29 10.76
C LEU A 257 15.68 -14.85 9.30
N ALA A 258 14.56 -14.50 8.66
CA ALA A 258 14.49 -14.11 7.25
C ALA A 258 15.21 -12.78 6.95
N THR A 259 15.52 -11.98 7.97
CA THR A 259 16.33 -10.75 7.87
C THR A 259 17.78 -10.96 8.31
N ALA A 260 18.23 -12.21 8.50
CA ALA A 260 19.62 -12.49 8.81
C ALA A 260 20.53 -12.22 7.59
N GLU A 261 21.76 -11.80 7.84
CA GLU A 261 22.77 -11.57 6.80
C GLU A 261 23.15 -12.89 6.11
N GLU A 262 23.30 -13.96 6.90
CA GLU A 262 23.65 -15.28 6.40
C GLU A 262 22.52 -15.92 5.58
N SER A 263 22.80 -16.28 4.33
CA SER A 263 21.83 -16.85 3.39
C SER A 263 21.21 -18.16 3.87
N SER A 264 21.96 -19.00 4.60
CA SER A 264 21.46 -20.30 5.11
C SER A 264 20.36 -20.10 6.16
N THR A 265 20.60 -19.18 7.11
CA THR A 265 19.71 -18.77 8.19
C THR A 265 18.48 -18.05 7.64
N ARG A 266 18.69 -17.12 6.70
CA ARG A 266 17.60 -16.45 5.98
C ARG A 266 16.70 -17.43 5.24
N ALA A 267 17.27 -18.37 4.49
CA ALA A 267 16.51 -19.39 3.78
C ALA A 267 15.69 -20.27 4.74
N HIS A 268 16.21 -20.56 5.95
CA HIS A 268 15.44 -21.27 6.97
C HIS A 268 14.26 -20.43 7.47
N GLY A 269 14.46 -19.15 7.78
CA GLY A 269 13.39 -18.22 8.17
C GLY A 269 12.28 -18.14 7.12
N LEU A 270 12.65 -18.00 5.84
CA LEU A 270 11.69 -17.98 4.72
C LEU A 270 10.88 -19.28 4.61
N ARG A 271 11.48 -20.45 4.89
CA ARG A 271 10.74 -21.73 4.91
C ARG A 271 9.72 -21.77 6.05
N VAL A 272 10.09 -21.31 7.24
CA VAL A 272 9.17 -21.23 8.39
C VAL A 272 7.97 -20.35 8.04
N LEU A 273 8.23 -19.15 7.49
CA LEU A 273 7.17 -18.22 7.10
C LEU A 273 6.25 -18.77 6.02
N ARG A 274 6.78 -19.48 5.02
CA ARG A 274 5.94 -20.07 3.96
C ARG A 274 5.02 -21.19 4.45
N TRP A 275 5.37 -21.87 5.54
CA TRP A 275 4.58 -23.00 6.06
C TRP A 275 3.65 -22.61 7.21
N PHE A 276 4.11 -21.71 8.08
CA PHE A 276 3.44 -21.37 9.34
C PHE A 276 3.20 -19.87 9.52
N GLY A 277 3.74 -19.03 8.63
CA GLY A 277 3.65 -17.58 8.73
C GLY A 277 2.24 -17.07 8.47
N ASP A 278 1.85 -16.06 9.25
CA ASP A 278 0.63 -15.29 9.02
C ASP A 278 0.90 -14.18 7.99
N GLU A 279 0.26 -14.28 6.83
CA GLU A 279 0.43 -13.30 5.74
C GLU A 279 -0.07 -11.90 6.10
N GLU A 280 -1.15 -11.78 6.89
CA GLU A 280 -1.70 -10.49 7.29
C GLU A 280 -0.73 -9.79 8.25
N MET A 281 -0.11 -10.54 9.16
CA MET A 281 0.92 -10.04 10.07
C MET A 281 2.17 -9.56 9.30
N LEU A 282 2.64 -10.35 8.31
CA LEU A 282 3.74 -9.94 7.44
C LEU A 282 3.40 -8.69 6.63
N LEU A 283 2.18 -8.62 6.09
CA LEU A 283 1.70 -7.45 5.35
C LEU A 283 1.63 -6.22 6.26
N ARG A 284 1.16 -6.37 7.50
CA ARG A 284 1.10 -5.30 8.50
C ARG A 284 2.50 -4.74 8.80
N ALA A 285 3.49 -5.61 8.97
CA ALA A 285 4.89 -5.20 9.17
C ALA A 285 5.45 -4.36 8.00
N CYS A 286 4.94 -4.52 6.77
CA CYS A 286 5.37 -3.71 5.61
C CYS A 286 4.94 -2.23 5.69
N TYR A 287 3.88 -1.93 6.45
CA TYR A 287 3.27 -0.59 6.55
C TYR A 287 3.64 0.14 7.86
N GLN A 288 4.15 -0.56 8.87
CA GLN A 288 4.38 0.00 10.21
C GLN A 288 5.66 0.85 10.28
N THR A 289 5.62 2.12 9.86
CA THR A 289 6.69 3.11 10.22
C THR A 289 6.46 3.75 11.61
N TRP A 290 5.63 3.16 12.49
CA TRP A 290 5.24 3.85 13.72
C TRP A 290 6.38 3.92 14.76
N ARG A 291 6.85 5.14 15.03
CA ARG A 291 7.82 5.56 16.07
C ARG A 291 7.36 5.31 17.52
N GLY A 292 6.51 4.32 17.79
CA GLY A 292 5.91 4.22 19.12
C GLY A 292 5.19 2.95 19.52
N GLU A 293 5.32 1.81 18.82
CA GLU A 293 4.55 0.61 19.21
C GLU A 293 4.59 0.38 20.73
N PRO A 294 3.44 0.02 21.34
CA PRO A 294 3.40 -0.33 22.75
C PRO A 294 4.47 -1.38 23.01
N ARG A 295 5.40 -1.03 23.91
CA ARG A 295 6.74 -1.59 24.07
C ARG A 295 6.80 -3.07 24.50
N PHE A 296 5.73 -3.86 24.39
CA PHE A 296 5.58 -5.14 25.10
C PHE A 296 4.67 -6.18 24.39
N ASP A 297 5.03 -6.63 23.17
CA ASP A 297 4.55 -7.93 22.68
C ASP A 297 5.50 -9.03 23.17
N LEU A 298 5.12 -9.67 24.28
CA LEU A 298 5.91 -10.73 24.91
C LEU A 298 6.13 -11.94 23.99
N VAL A 299 5.15 -12.26 23.12
CA VAL A 299 5.26 -13.39 22.19
C VAL A 299 6.27 -13.04 21.10
N ALA A 300 6.19 -11.82 20.55
CA ALA A 300 7.15 -11.33 19.58
C ALA A 300 8.56 -11.26 20.18
N GLU A 301 8.72 -10.73 21.40
CA GLU A 301 10.02 -10.57 22.06
C GLU A 301 10.70 -11.91 22.33
N LEU A 302 9.95 -12.89 22.87
CA LEU A 302 10.45 -14.24 23.13
C LEU A 302 10.78 -14.99 21.83
N ALA A 303 9.95 -14.86 20.80
CA ALA A 303 10.12 -15.61 19.55
C ALA A 303 11.18 -15.01 18.61
N SER A 304 11.31 -13.67 18.57
CA SER A 304 12.28 -12.98 17.71
C SER A 304 13.67 -12.81 18.34
N GLY A 305 13.83 -13.14 19.63
CA GLY A 305 15.06 -12.87 20.37
C GLY A 305 15.38 -11.37 20.45
N SER A 306 14.34 -10.54 20.56
CA SER A 306 14.41 -9.07 20.53
C SER A 306 14.95 -8.46 19.23
N LYS A 307 15.09 -9.24 18.14
CA LYS A 307 15.47 -8.69 16.84
C LYS A 307 14.32 -7.85 16.29
N ARG A 308 14.61 -6.57 16.02
CA ARG A 308 13.66 -5.65 15.41
C ARG A 308 13.80 -5.69 13.90
N VAL A 309 12.67 -5.78 13.22
CA VAL A 309 12.59 -5.76 11.76
C VAL A 309 11.89 -4.48 11.35
N ASN A 310 12.53 -3.68 10.50
CA ASN A 310 11.95 -2.44 10.00
C ASN A 310 11.02 -2.70 8.80
N SER A 311 10.27 -1.69 8.37
CA SER A 311 9.30 -1.82 7.28
C SER A 311 9.92 -2.19 5.93
N GLU A 312 11.16 -1.79 5.66
CA GLU A 312 11.87 -2.11 4.42
C GLU A 312 12.27 -3.59 4.40
N GLU A 313 12.90 -4.07 5.47
CA GLU A 313 13.21 -5.48 5.67
C GLU A 313 11.94 -6.36 5.64
N ALA A 314 10.84 -5.88 6.23
CA ALA A 314 9.56 -6.58 6.18
C ALA A 314 9.00 -6.69 4.76
N ARG A 315 9.15 -5.66 3.92
CA ARG A 315 8.74 -5.69 2.50
C ARG A 315 9.58 -6.70 1.72
N ASP A 316 10.87 -6.77 1.99
CA ASP A 316 11.76 -7.78 1.37
C ASP A 316 11.32 -9.19 1.72
N VAL A 317 11.09 -9.44 3.02
CA VAL A 317 10.62 -10.75 3.49
C VAL A 317 9.24 -11.07 2.93
N TYR A 318 8.30 -10.11 2.92
CA TYR A 318 6.97 -10.31 2.36
C TYR A 318 7.04 -10.67 0.87
N TYR A 319 7.87 -9.99 0.08
CA TYR A 319 8.09 -10.33 -1.32
C TYR A 319 8.73 -11.72 -1.46
N ARG A 320 9.80 -12.02 -0.73
CA ARG A 320 10.45 -13.34 -0.77
C ARG A 320 9.51 -14.48 -0.37
N VAL A 321 8.57 -14.25 0.55
CA VAL A 321 7.58 -15.25 0.99
C VAL A 321 6.46 -15.40 -0.03
N THR A 322 5.86 -14.30 -0.49
CA THR A 322 4.60 -14.31 -1.25
C THR A 322 4.77 -14.19 -2.77
N GLY A 323 5.87 -13.60 -3.23
CA GLY A 323 6.10 -13.24 -4.62
C GLY A 323 5.26 -12.06 -5.11
N ARG A 324 4.54 -11.39 -4.21
CA ARG A 324 3.66 -10.26 -4.53
C ARG A 324 4.24 -8.96 -3.99
N PRO A 325 4.12 -7.86 -4.74
CA PRO A 325 4.38 -6.54 -4.18
C PRO A 325 3.35 -6.23 -3.09
N PHE A 326 3.79 -5.70 -1.94
CA PHE A 326 2.93 -5.43 -0.78
C PHE A 326 1.78 -4.44 -1.10
N ASN A 327 2.00 -3.52 -2.05
CA ASN A 327 1.02 -2.52 -2.49
C ASN A 327 0.03 -3.05 -3.55
N SER A 328 0.18 -4.29 -4.03
CA SER A 328 -0.86 -4.94 -4.86
C SER A 328 -2.05 -5.43 -4.03
N VAL A 329 -1.83 -5.68 -2.74
CA VAL A 329 -2.84 -6.17 -1.80
C VAL A 329 -3.40 -4.97 -1.02
N PRO A 330 -4.71 -4.91 -0.72
CA PRO A 330 -5.26 -3.90 0.16
C PRO A 330 -4.51 -3.88 1.51
N PRO A 331 -4.26 -2.71 2.11
CA PRO A 331 -3.68 -2.67 3.45
C PRO A 331 -4.58 -3.43 4.43
N PRO A 332 -3.99 -4.10 5.43
CA PRO A 332 -4.76 -4.86 6.41
C PRO A 332 -5.73 -3.93 7.13
N SER A 333 -6.95 -4.41 7.32
CA SER A 333 -8.00 -3.71 8.05
C SER A 333 -7.69 -3.70 9.54
N LEU A 334 -7.58 -2.50 10.11
CA LEU A 334 -7.52 -2.28 11.55
C LEU A 334 -8.94 -2.51 12.12
N TYR A 335 -9.29 -3.77 12.39
CA TYR A 335 -10.66 -4.13 12.81
C TYR A 335 -10.92 -3.85 14.29
N ALA A 336 -12.13 -3.35 14.58
CA ALA A 336 -12.94 -3.94 15.65
C ALA A 336 -13.91 -4.97 15.03
N ARG A 337 -14.21 -6.05 15.76
CA ARG A 337 -15.08 -7.13 15.25
C ARG A 337 -16.56 -6.76 15.13
N LEU A 338 -17.00 -5.69 15.81
CA LEU A 338 -18.38 -5.18 15.82
C LEU A 338 -18.47 -3.64 15.66
N GLY A 339 -17.36 -2.93 15.43
CA GLY A 339 -17.31 -1.46 15.36
C GLY A 339 -16.13 -0.95 14.52
N ARG A 340 -16.23 0.28 14.00
CA ARG A 340 -15.23 0.87 13.09
C ARG A 340 -14.63 2.12 13.74
N TRP A 341 -13.34 2.12 14.06
CA TRP A 341 -12.62 3.33 14.48
C TRP A 341 -12.06 4.06 13.25
N THR A 342 -12.82 4.99 12.70
CA THR A 342 -12.48 5.74 11.49
C THR A 342 -11.33 6.74 11.67
N GLU A 343 -10.99 7.16 12.88
CA GLU A 343 -9.94 8.18 13.13
C GLU A 343 -8.51 7.60 13.14
N LEU A 344 -8.28 6.46 13.79
CA LEU A 344 -6.99 5.76 13.76
C LEU A 344 -6.61 5.24 12.36
N GLU A 345 -7.61 4.98 11.51
CA GLU A 345 -7.38 4.64 10.09
C GLU A 345 -6.85 5.81 9.25
N ASN A 346 -7.09 7.07 9.66
CA ASN A 346 -6.56 8.25 8.96
C ASN A 346 -5.09 8.54 9.37
N GLU A 347 -4.67 8.16 10.58
CA GLU A 347 -3.29 8.33 11.06
C GLU A 347 -2.30 7.29 10.49
N PHE A 348 -2.77 6.11 10.06
CA PHE A 348 -1.94 5.04 9.47
C PHE A 348 -1.40 5.33 8.05
N THR A 349 -1.68 6.53 7.52
CA THR A 349 -1.40 6.90 6.13
C THR A 349 -0.51 8.13 6.06
N TRP A 350 0.51 8.23 6.92
CA TRP A 350 1.63 9.11 6.62
C TRP A 350 2.36 8.55 5.39
N ASP A 351 2.35 9.31 4.29
CA ASP A 351 3.06 8.95 3.07
C ASP A 351 4.52 9.36 3.23
N ASP A 352 5.32 8.51 3.89
CA ASP A 352 6.77 8.73 4.06
C ASP A 352 7.53 8.84 2.73
N ALA A 353 6.88 8.49 1.63
CA ALA A 353 7.41 8.55 0.28
C ALA A 353 6.86 9.74 -0.54
N LEU A 354 6.22 10.72 0.11
CA LEU A 354 5.82 11.98 -0.53
C LEU A 354 7.04 12.62 -1.20
N GLY A 355 6.99 12.81 -2.52
CA GLY A 355 8.12 13.35 -3.29
C GLY A 355 9.32 12.40 -3.46
N GLY A 356 9.16 11.11 -3.11
CA GLY A 356 10.11 10.04 -3.38
C GLY A 356 10.07 9.53 -4.83
N GLU A 357 10.93 8.59 -5.17
CA GLU A 357 11.10 8.07 -6.55
C GLU A 357 10.40 6.72 -6.80
N ALA A 358 9.63 6.21 -5.84
CA ALA A 358 8.93 4.94 -5.95
C ALA A 358 7.43 5.11 -5.68
N VAL A 359 6.63 4.23 -6.28
CA VAL A 359 5.20 4.15 -5.96
C VAL A 359 5.09 3.37 -4.66
N ALA A 360 4.87 4.09 -3.55
CA ALA A 360 4.79 3.50 -2.22
C ALA A 360 3.49 2.70 -1.99
N GLY A 361 3.13 2.46 -0.73
CA GLY A 361 1.91 1.75 -0.34
C GLY A 361 0.64 2.40 -0.88
N ARG A 362 -0.42 1.59 -1.07
CA ARG A 362 -1.73 2.12 -1.50
C ARG A 362 -2.27 3.12 -0.48
N VAL A 363 -2.72 4.26 -0.99
CA VAL A 363 -3.29 5.34 -0.21
C VAL A 363 -4.80 5.15 -0.11
N LYS A 364 -5.32 5.01 1.12
CA LYS A 364 -6.76 4.87 1.36
C LYS A 364 -7.51 6.14 0.98
N GLY A 365 -8.66 5.98 0.33
CA GLY A 365 -9.51 7.10 -0.11
C GLY A 365 -9.07 7.77 -1.40
N LEU A 366 -7.94 7.37 -1.99
CA LEU A 366 -7.47 7.86 -3.28
C LEU A 366 -7.86 6.88 -4.41
N SER A 367 -8.48 7.40 -5.47
CA SER A 367 -8.96 6.60 -6.60
C SER A 367 -8.83 7.32 -7.93
N LEU A 368 -8.75 6.56 -9.03
CA LEU A 368 -8.92 7.07 -10.38
C LEU A 368 -10.43 7.14 -10.70
N SER A 369 -10.95 8.34 -10.94
CA SER A 369 -12.36 8.59 -11.26
C SER A 369 -12.63 8.68 -12.77
N SER A 370 -11.62 9.03 -13.57
CA SER A 370 -11.71 9.07 -15.03
C SER A 370 -10.38 8.71 -15.69
N SER A 371 -10.45 8.02 -16.83
CA SER A 371 -9.31 7.67 -17.69
C SER A 371 -9.75 7.66 -19.14
N ARG A 372 -9.29 8.64 -19.90
CA ARG A 372 -9.60 8.79 -21.33
C ARG A 372 -8.30 8.87 -22.12
N MET A 373 -8.18 8.04 -23.15
CA MET A 373 -7.07 8.09 -24.10
C MET A 373 -7.60 8.39 -25.49
N ASP A 374 -7.11 9.46 -26.09
CA ASP A 374 -7.40 9.86 -27.46
C ASP A 374 -6.11 9.78 -28.27
N ALA A 375 -6.12 9.09 -29.41
CA ALA A 375 -4.94 8.90 -30.24
C ALA A 375 -5.21 9.19 -31.71
N ILE A 376 -4.22 9.75 -32.39
CA ILE A 376 -4.22 9.96 -33.84
C ILE A 376 -2.99 9.30 -34.44
N THR A 377 -3.10 8.83 -35.68
CA THR A 377 -2.00 8.16 -36.38
C THR A 377 -1.59 8.93 -37.61
N GLU A 378 -0.29 8.86 -37.93
CA GLU A 378 0.27 9.29 -39.21
C GLU A 378 0.87 8.07 -39.93
N PRO A 379 0.06 7.31 -40.69
CA PRO A 379 0.49 6.05 -41.30
C PRO A 379 1.74 6.17 -42.19
N ASN A 380 1.86 7.26 -42.94
CA ASN A 380 3.03 7.54 -43.79
C ASN A 380 4.32 7.56 -42.96
N ALA A 381 4.30 8.25 -41.82
CA ALA A 381 5.42 8.34 -40.89
C ALA A 381 5.51 7.16 -39.92
N ALA A 382 4.57 6.20 -39.99
CA ALA A 382 4.44 5.07 -39.08
C ALA A 382 4.58 5.47 -37.60
N LEU A 383 3.78 6.47 -37.19
CA LEU A 383 3.73 6.94 -35.81
C LEU A 383 2.30 7.16 -35.34
N ALA A 384 2.15 7.28 -34.03
CA ALA A 384 0.92 7.69 -33.34
C ALA A 384 1.25 8.74 -32.26
N TYR A 385 0.32 9.65 -32.05
CA TYR A 385 0.29 10.56 -30.91
C TYR A 385 -0.92 10.23 -30.05
N CYS A 386 -0.71 10.04 -28.74
CA CYS A 386 -1.76 9.67 -27.79
C CYS A 386 -1.77 10.64 -26.60
N GLU A 387 -2.95 11.15 -26.27
CA GLU A 387 -3.20 11.94 -25.06
C GLU A 387 -3.97 11.10 -24.05
N TRP A 388 -3.39 10.90 -22.88
CA TRP A 388 -4.02 10.24 -21.76
C TRP A 388 -4.44 11.26 -20.70
N THR A 389 -5.73 11.53 -20.63
CA THR A 389 -6.35 12.38 -19.62
C THR A 389 -6.81 11.53 -18.43
N MET A 390 -6.41 11.91 -17.22
CA MET A 390 -6.71 11.19 -15.98
C MET A 390 -7.29 12.14 -14.94
N GLU A 391 -8.25 11.65 -14.15
CA GLU A 391 -8.78 12.36 -12.99
C GLU A 391 -8.65 11.50 -11.73
N PHE A 392 -8.00 12.04 -10.71
CA PHE A 392 -7.83 11.41 -9.41
C PHE A 392 -8.76 12.04 -8.40
N LYS A 393 -9.52 11.23 -7.66
CA LYS A 393 -10.43 11.66 -6.61
C LYS A 393 -9.94 11.20 -5.24
N ASN A 394 -9.96 12.10 -4.27
CA ASN A 394 -9.56 11.82 -2.90
C ASN A 394 -10.72 12.09 -1.93
N VAL A 395 -11.28 11.04 -1.35
CA VAL A 395 -12.37 11.13 -0.36
C VAL A 395 -11.88 11.18 1.10
N SER A 396 -10.56 11.15 1.33
CA SER A 396 -10.00 11.25 2.69
C SER A 396 -9.98 12.70 3.18
N THR A 397 -9.84 12.90 4.48
CA THR A 397 -9.80 14.24 5.11
C THR A 397 -8.46 14.96 4.93
N GLN A 398 -7.45 14.28 4.37
CA GLN A 398 -6.12 14.80 4.13
C GLN A 398 -5.82 14.88 2.63
N GLN A 399 -4.96 15.81 2.22
CA GLN A 399 -4.41 15.85 0.86
C GLN A 399 -3.53 14.63 0.59
N ARG A 400 -3.54 14.11 -0.64
CA ARG A 400 -2.79 12.90 -1.04
C ARG A 400 -1.97 13.12 -2.31
N GLU A 401 -0.90 12.36 -2.49
CA GLU A 401 -0.17 12.27 -3.75
C GLU A 401 -0.64 11.05 -4.54
N ALA A 402 -1.03 11.24 -5.80
CA ALA A 402 -1.23 10.14 -6.76
C ALA A 402 0.08 9.84 -7.47
N ARG A 403 0.52 8.58 -7.40
CA ARG A 403 1.73 8.08 -8.04
C ARG A 403 1.44 6.86 -8.88
N ALA A 404 2.02 6.82 -10.07
CA ALA A 404 1.95 5.65 -10.93
C ALA A 404 3.20 5.49 -11.78
N GLN A 405 3.61 4.24 -11.99
CA GLN A 405 4.50 3.88 -13.08
C GLN A 405 3.67 3.52 -14.30
N ILE A 406 4.07 4.06 -15.45
CA ILE A 406 3.39 3.86 -16.72
C ILE A 406 4.38 3.23 -17.69
N ALA A 407 4.02 2.06 -18.23
CA ALA A 407 4.67 1.51 -19.41
C ALA A 407 4.24 2.31 -20.63
N LEU A 408 5.22 2.75 -21.42
CA LEU A 408 5.02 3.42 -22.68
C LEU A 408 5.01 2.40 -23.83
N PRO A 409 4.40 2.74 -24.98
CA PRO A 409 4.59 1.97 -26.20
C PRO A 409 6.10 1.87 -26.54
N PRO A 410 6.58 0.78 -27.16
CA PRO A 410 8.00 0.60 -27.44
C PRO A 410 8.61 1.78 -28.22
N GLY A 411 9.69 2.34 -27.68
CA GLY A 411 10.32 3.54 -28.23
C GLY A 411 9.46 4.81 -28.13
N ALA A 412 8.34 4.84 -27.43
CA ALA A 412 7.63 6.10 -27.26
C ALA A 412 8.37 7.06 -26.31
N VAL A 413 7.96 8.32 -26.34
CA VAL A 413 8.47 9.38 -25.46
C VAL A 413 7.31 10.26 -25.01
N VAL A 414 7.30 10.63 -23.73
CA VAL A 414 6.37 11.65 -23.23
C VAL A 414 6.78 13.00 -23.81
N SER A 415 5.85 13.64 -24.48
CA SER A 415 6.05 14.89 -25.23
C SER A 415 5.12 16.04 -24.85
N ARG A 416 4.24 15.81 -23.86
CA ARG A 416 3.37 16.84 -23.26
C ARG A 416 2.97 16.41 -21.86
N LEU A 417 2.84 17.38 -20.96
CA LEU A 417 2.26 17.20 -19.64
C LEU A 417 1.45 18.44 -19.27
N THR A 418 0.20 18.26 -18.85
CA THR A 418 -0.65 19.36 -18.38
C THR A 418 -1.39 19.01 -17.10
N LEU A 419 -1.69 20.04 -16.32
CA LEU A 419 -2.46 19.99 -15.08
C LEU A 419 -3.57 21.05 -15.16
N TRP A 420 -4.76 20.72 -14.69
CA TRP A 420 -5.83 21.71 -14.52
C TRP A 420 -5.75 22.32 -13.12
N ILE A 421 -5.56 23.64 -13.06
CA ILE A 421 -5.56 24.42 -11.81
C ILE A 421 -6.72 25.41 -11.91
N ASN A 422 -7.65 25.36 -10.95
CA ASN A 422 -8.85 26.21 -10.95
C ASN A 422 -9.67 26.16 -12.25
N GLY A 423 -9.66 25.00 -12.93
CA GLY A 423 -10.37 24.79 -14.20
C GLY A 423 -9.59 25.21 -15.45
N GLU A 424 -8.44 25.86 -15.32
CA GLU A 424 -7.58 26.25 -16.43
C GLU A 424 -6.48 25.23 -16.69
N GLU A 425 -6.24 24.89 -17.96
CA GLU A 425 -5.13 24.02 -18.35
C GLU A 425 -3.79 24.76 -18.25
N ARG A 426 -2.83 24.16 -17.55
CA ARG A 426 -1.48 24.69 -17.35
C ARG A 426 -0.47 23.70 -17.93
N GLU A 427 0.36 24.20 -18.85
CA GLU A 427 1.41 23.42 -19.52
C GLU A 427 2.64 23.24 -18.62
N ALA A 428 3.32 22.10 -18.77
CA ALA A 428 4.57 21.82 -18.05
C ALA A 428 5.75 22.62 -18.59
N ALA A 429 6.73 22.85 -17.73
CA ALA A 429 8.10 23.14 -18.14
C ALA A 429 8.89 21.84 -18.27
N PHE A 430 9.78 21.79 -19.26
CA PHE A 430 10.72 20.70 -19.46
C PHE A 430 12.13 21.19 -19.12
N GLY A 431 12.89 20.36 -18.40
CA GLY A 431 14.22 20.73 -17.93
C GLY A 431 15.07 19.51 -17.56
N GLY A 432 16.26 19.75 -17.02
CA GLY A 432 17.12 18.67 -16.54
C GLY A 432 16.42 17.86 -15.44
N ARG A 433 16.62 16.53 -15.41
CA ARG A 433 15.89 15.63 -14.50
C ARG A 433 16.02 16.04 -13.03
N ALA A 434 17.23 16.39 -12.59
CA ALA A 434 17.46 16.85 -11.22
C ALA A 434 16.79 18.20 -10.93
N GLN A 435 16.83 19.12 -11.91
CA GLN A 435 16.24 20.47 -11.81
C GLN A 435 14.72 20.41 -11.62
N VAL A 436 14.01 19.63 -12.46
CA VAL A 436 12.55 19.51 -12.35
C VAL A 436 12.11 18.77 -11.09
N ARG A 437 12.92 17.80 -10.62
CA ARG A 437 12.68 17.09 -9.35
C ARG A 437 12.84 18.02 -8.15
N GLN A 438 13.89 18.83 -8.13
CA GLN A 438 14.09 19.82 -7.09
C GLN A 438 12.92 20.81 -7.03
N ALA A 439 12.47 21.30 -8.19
CA ALA A 439 11.31 22.18 -8.28
C ALA A 439 10.04 21.51 -7.75
N TYR A 440 9.80 20.25 -8.11
CA TYR A 440 8.68 19.47 -7.60
C TYR A 440 8.74 19.29 -6.07
N GLN A 441 9.88 18.87 -5.53
CA GLN A 441 10.04 18.62 -4.09
C GLN A 441 9.85 19.90 -3.27
N GLU A 442 10.38 21.03 -3.71
CA GLU A 442 10.17 22.31 -3.03
C GLU A 442 8.68 22.70 -3.04
N VAL A 443 8.00 22.59 -4.18
CA VAL A 443 6.60 23.03 -4.30
C VAL A 443 5.61 22.05 -3.64
N ALA A 444 5.80 20.74 -3.82
CA ALA A 444 4.94 19.69 -3.26
C ALA A 444 5.19 19.46 -1.76
N VAL A 445 6.44 19.28 -1.35
CA VAL A 445 6.77 18.85 0.03
C VAL A 445 6.87 20.05 0.96
N VAL A 446 7.56 21.11 0.54
CA VAL A 446 7.79 22.28 1.40
C VAL A 446 6.60 23.25 1.37
N ARG A 447 6.11 23.61 0.16
CA ARG A 447 5.06 24.61 0.00
C ARG A 447 3.64 24.04 -0.04
N ARG A 448 3.48 22.72 -0.15
CA ARG A 448 2.20 21.98 -0.23
C ARG A 448 1.22 22.53 -1.27
N ARG A 449 1.72 22.84 -2.47
CA ARG A 449 0.94 23.35 -3.61
C ARG A 449 0.78 22.27 -4.68
N ASP A 450 0.17 22.62 -5.82
CA ASP A 450 -0.29 21.71 -6.89
C ASP A 450 0.73 21.46 -8.03
N PRO A 451 1.81 20.67 -7.88
CA PRO A 451 2.61 20.26 -9.02
C PRO A 451 2.31 18.85 -9.52
N VAL A 452 2.64 18.63 -10.78
CA VAL A 452 2.73 17.31 -11.40
C VAL A 452 4.13 17.14 -11.95
N LEU A 453 4.75 15.99 -11.71
CA LEU A 453 6.07 15.63 -12.21
C LEU A 453 6.00 14.32 -12.99
N VAL A 454 6.67 14.29 -14.14
CA VAL A 454 6.91 13.06 -14.90
C VAL A 454 8.41 12.93 -15.18
N THR A 455 8.97 11.80 -14.78
CA THR A 455 10.36 11.42 -15.05
C THR A 455 10.42 9.99 -15.58
N THR A 456 11.51 9.63 -16.26
CA THR A 456 11.78 8.24 -16.61
C THR A 456 12.02 7.39 -15.36
N CYS A 457 11.68 6.10 -15.42
CA CYS A 457 11.94 5.13 -14.36
C CYS A 457 12.27 3.75 -14.96
N GLY A 458 13.14 3.74 -15.96
CA GLY A 458 13.52 2.56 -16.71
C GLY A 458 13.21 2.66 -18.21
N PRO A 459 13.71 1.71 -19.01
CA PRO A 459 13.42 1.62 -20.44
C PRO A 459 11.92 1.62 -20.73
N ASP A 460 11.48 2.53 -21.61
CA ASP A 460 10.09 2.71 -22.03
C ASP A 460 9.10 2.79 -20.84
N ARG A 461 9.54 3.36 -19.70
CA ARG A 461 8.74 3.54 -18.48
C ARG A 461 8.90 4.94 -17.92
N VAL A 462 7.81 5.51 -17.40
CA VAL A 462 7.82 6.80 -16.70
C VAL A 462 7.12 6.71 -15.36
N LEU A 463 7.63 7.45 -14.39
CA LEU A 463 7.01 7.69 -13.10
C LEU A 463 6.26 9.01 -13.16
N MET A 464 4.98 8.97 -12.82
CA MET A 464 4.08 10.11 -12.68
C MET A 464 3.82 10.36 -11.19
N GLN A 465 3.93 11.62 -10.79
CA GLN A 465 3.71 12.11 -9.44
C GLN A 465 2.81 13.34 -9.47
N CYS A 466 1.73 13.33 -8.71
CA CYS A 466 0.64 14.30 -8.82
C CYS A 466 0.17 14.67 -7.40
N PHE A 467 0.49 15.88 -6.96
CA PHE A 467 0.21 16.34 -5.60
C PHE A 467 -0.28 17.79 -5.58
N PRO A 468 -1.15 18.18 -4.62
CA PRO A 468 -2.06 17.34 -3.87
C PRO A 468 -3.30 17.02 -4.70
N VAL A 469 -3.78 15.78 -4.60
CA VAL A 469 -5.19 15.50 -4.85
C VAL A 469 -5.98 16.04 -3.64
N PRO A 470 -6.83 17.08 -3.80
CA PRO A 470 -7.40 17.79 -2.66
C PRO A 470 -8.32 16.88 -1.81
N ALA A 471 -8.38 17.14 -0.51
CA ALA A 471 -9.16 16.35 0.45
C ALA A 471 -10.68 16.46 0.23
N ASN A 472 -11.46 15.69 1.00
CA ASN A 472 -12.91 15.80 1.15
C ASN A 472 -13.70 15.69 -0.17
N GLY A 473 -13.25 14.81 -1.06
CA GLY A 473 -13.86 14.56 -2.37
C GLY A 473 -13.26 15.37 -3.50
N GLY A 474 -12.19 16.14 -3.24
CA GLY A 474 -11.46 16.90 -4.24
C GLY A 474 -10.91 16.03 -5.38
N VAL A 475 -10.74 16.68 -6.54
CA VAL A 475 -10.32 16.04 -7.79
C VAL A 475 -9.12 16.79 -8.36
N MET A 476 -8.16 16.05 -8.90
CA MET A 476 -7.04 16.58 -9.67
C MET A 476 -7.05 15.95 -11.06
N LYS A 477 -6.96 16.78 -12.10
CA LYS A 477 -7.03 16.37 -13.50
C LYS A 477 -5.71 16.67 -14.20
N ILE A 478 -5.18 15.69 -14.92
CA ILE A 478 -3.94 15.81 -15.69
C ILE A 478 -4.10 15.24 -17.09
N ARG A 479 -3.18 15.61 -17.99
CA ARG A 479 -3.06 15.01 -19.32
C ARG A 479 -1.61 14.75 -19.65
N LEU A 480 -1.34 13.55 -20.14
CA LEU A 480 -0.03 13.10 -20.60
C LEU A 480 -0.07 12.89 -22.11
N GLY A 481 0.76 13.60 -22.88
CA GLY A 481 0.91 13.36 -24.32
C GLY A 481 2.11 12.49 -24.62
N ILE A 482 1.92 11.48 -25.45
CA ILE A 482 2.90 10.43 -25.76
C ILE A 482 3.05 10.34 -27.27
N THR A 483 4.27 10.52 -27.76
CA THR A 483 4.62 10.30 -29.16
C THR A 483 5.26 8.93 -29.31
N ALA A 484 4.67 8.06 -30.14
CA ALA A 484 5.08 6.67 -30.28
C ALA A 484 5.32 6.31 -31.76
N PRO A 485 6.45 5.66 -32.11
CA PRO A 485 6.54 4.97 -33.38
C PRO A 485 5.60 3.75 -33.36
N LEU A 486 5.07 3.37 -34.52
CA LEU A 486 4.37 2.09 -34.66
C LEU A 486 5.41 0.96 -34.67
N ALA A 487 5.10 -0.15 -34.01
CA ALA A 487 5.88 -1.37 -34.13
C ALA A 487 5.59 -2.03 -35.48
N LEU A 488 6.54 -1.99 -36.39
CA LEU A 488 6.39 -2.52 -37.76
C LEU A 488 6.73 -4.00 -37.80
N ASP A 489 5.74 -4.83 -38.13
CA ASP A 489 5.96 -6.25 -38.44
C ASP A 489 6.10 -6.48 -39.96
N ALA A 490 5.64 -5.53 -40.77
CA ALA A 490 5.63 -5.55 -42.23
C ALA A 490 5.67 -4.11 -42.76
N PRO A 491 6.03 -3.87 -44.03
CA PRO A 491 6.13 -2.51 -44.56
C PRO A 491 4.77 -1.83 -44.71
N ASP A 492 3.68 -2.60 -44.85
CA ASP A 492 2.32 -2.13 -45.10
C ASP A 492 1.46 -1.94 -43.84
N ARG A 493 1.97 -2.30 -42.65
CA ARG A 493 1.21 -2.16 -41.40
C ARG A 493 2.10 -2.02 -40.18
N GLY A 494 1.60 -1.31 -39.17
CA GLY A 494 2.22 -1.20 -37.86
C GLY A 494 1.25 -1.47 -36.73
N ARG A 495 1.80 -1.75 -35.55
CA ARG A 495 1.03 -1.95 -34.31
C ARG A 495 1.21 -0.76 -33.39
N PHE A 496 0.10 -0.25 -32.89
CA PHE A 496 0.06 0.68 -31.77
C PHE A 496 -0.34 -0.07 -30.50
N LEU A 497 0.50 0.03 -29.47
CA LEU A 497 0.19 -0.42 -28.13
C LEU A 497 -0.22 0.77 -27.29
N TRP A 498 -1.20 0.60 -26.41
CA TRP A 498 -1.62 1.65 -25.50
C TRP A 498 -0.65 1.77 -24.31
N PRO A 499 -0.39 2.98 -23.79
CA PRO A 499 0.30 3.15 -22.52
C PRO A 499 -0.55 2.56 -21.39
N ARG A 500 0.09 1.97 -20.36
CA ARG A 500 -0.63 1.26 -19.29
C ARG A 500 0.04 1.41 -17.93
N PHE A 501 -0.73 1.30 -16.85
CA PHE A 501 -0.18 1.28 -15.51
C PHE A 501 0.59 -0.02 -15.24
N LEU A 502 1.77 0.13 -14.63
CA LEU A 502 2.58 -0.97 -14.10
C LEU A 502 2.44 -1.07 -12.59
N GLU A 503 2.42 0.09 -11.92
CA GLU A 503 2.30 0.21 -10.48
C GLU A 503 1.54 1.49 -10.15
N ARG A 504 0.72 1.48 -9.09
CA ARG A 504 -0.06 2.65 -8.65
C ARG A 504 -0.39 2.61 -7.16
N ASN A 505 -0.44 3.77 -6.53
CA ASN A 505 -0.84 3.91 -5.12
C ASN A 505 -2.33 4.25 -4.94
N PHE A 506 -3.10 4.40 -6.02
CA PHE A 506 -4.53 4.71 -5.99
C PHE A 506 -5.38 3.53 -6.48
N ARG A 507 -6.65 3.48 -6.02
CA ARG A 507 -7.62 2.46 -6.43
C ARG A 507 -8.18 2.76 -7.83
N VAL A 508 -8.40 1.70 -8.61
CA VAL A 508 -9.25 1.71 -9.81
C VAL A 508 -10.40 0.78 -9.49
N GLY A 509 -11.64 1.24 -9.69
CA GLY A 509 -12.84 0.44 -9.37
C GLY A 509 -12.93 -0.82 -10.23
N GLU A 510 -13.59 -1.86 -9.74
CA GLU A 510 -13.74 -3.12 -10.50
C GLU A 510 -14.59 -2.90 -11.76
N GLU A 511 -15.64 -2.09 -11.64
CA GLU A 511 -16.51 -1.68 -12.76
C GLU A 511 -15.95 -0.51 -13.58
N PHE A 512 -14.76 -0.01 -13.23
CA PHE A 512 -14.15 1.11 -13.94
C PHE A 512 -13.70 0.67 -15.33
N LYS A 513 -13.97 1.52 -16.33
CA LYS A 513 -13.51 1.32 -17.70
C LYS A 513 -12.64 2.48 -18.17
N HIS A 514 -11.52 2.16 -18.79
CA HIS A 514 -10.73 3.12 -19.56
C HIS A 514 -11.42 3.33 -20.90
N SER A 515 -11.63 4.60 -21.27
CA SER A 515 -12.21 4.98 -22.56
C SER A 515 -11.09 5.25 -23.55
N LEU A 516 -10.97 4.42 -24.58
CA LEU A 516 -9.92 4.51 -25.59
C LEU A 516 -10.53 4.88 -26.94
N TRP A 517 -9.91 5.82 -27.63
CA TRP A 517 -10.27 6.21 -28.99
C TRP A 517 -9.02 6.45 -29.83
N ILE A 518 -8.96 5.85 -31.01
CA ILE A 518 -7.87 6.06 -31.97
C ILE A 518 -8.43 6.33 -33.36
N GLU A 519 -7.85 7.28 -34.07
CA GLU A 519 -8.21 7.67 -35.44
C GLU A 519 -7.04 7.56 -36.41
N SER A 520 -7.35 7.24 -37.66
CA SER A 520 -6.40 7.12 -38.74
C SER A 520 -7.01 7.53 -40.09
N PRO A 521 -6.22 8.13 -40.99
CA PRO A 521 -6.61 8.29 -42.40
C PRO A 521 -6.56 6.96 -43.18
N MET A 522 -6.08 5.86 -42.58
CA MET A 522 -5.99 4.53 -43.18
C MET A 522 -6.75 3.49 -42.33
N PRO A 523 -7.11 2.31 -42.87
CA PRO A 523 -7.87 1.32 -42.11
C PRO A 523 -7.21 0.89 -40.80
N LEU A 524 -8.03 0.77 -39.76
CA LEU A 524 -7.65 0.28 -38.43
C LEU A 524 -8.32 -1.06 -38.16
N THR A 525 -7.60 -1.98 -37.50
CA THR A 525 -8.19 -3.21 -36.96
C THR A 525 -7.71 -3.47 -35.54
N CYS A 526 -8.54 -4.12 -34.73
CA CYS A 526 -8.19 -4.54 -33.37
C CYS A 526 -8.87 -5.88 -33.10
N ALA A 527 -8.12 -6.83 -32.54
CA ALA A 527 -8.66 -8.17 -32.22
C ALA A 527 -9.45 -8.20 -30.89
N ASP A 528 -9.48 -7.08 -30.15
CA ASP A 528 -10.20 -7.00 -28.89
C ASP A 528 -11.72 -7.02 -29.13
N LYS A 529 -12.44 -7.84 -28.36
CA LYS A 529 -13.88 -8.03 -28.52
C LYS A 529 -14.71 -6.78 -28.17
N SER A 530 -14.17 -5.87 -27.38
CA SER A 530 -14.82 -4.61 -27.02
C SER A 530 -14.61 -3.51 -28.07
N ALA A 531 -13.77 -3.76 -29.08
CA ALA A 531 -13.46 -2.78 -30.11
C ALA A 531 -14.65 -2.55 -31.03
N THR A 532 -15.06 -1.28 -31.14
CA THR A 532 -16.06 -0.83 -32.11
C THR A 532 -15.37 0.01 -33.17
N ALA A 533 -15.32 -0.48 -34.40
CA ALA A 533 -14.81 0.26 -35.53
C ALA A 533 -15.90 1.17 -36.12
N SER A 534 -15.52 2.37 -36.53
CA SER A 534 -16.37 3.31 -37.25
C SER A 534 -15.59 3.95 -38.39
N HIS A 535 -16.30 4.32 -39.44
CA HIS A 535 -15.72 5.04 -40.58
C HIS A 535 -16.53 6.32 -40.79
N SER A 536 -15.85 7.47 -40.73
CA SER A 536 -16.49 8.78 -40.84
C SER A 536 -16.78 9.16 -42.30
N THR A 537 -17.64 10.15 -42.50
CA THR A 537 -17.89 10.77 -43.81
C THR A 537 -16.68 11.57 -44.34
N SER A 538 -15.72 11.91 -43.48
CA SER A 538 -14.43 12.51 -43.84
C SER A 538 -13.37 11.47 -44.25
N ASN A 539 -13.78 10.20 -44.45
CA ASN A 539 -12.91 9.08 -44.83
C ASN A 539 -11.81 8.77 -43.79
N GLN A 540 -12.14 8.96 -42.50
CA GLN A 540 -11.28 8.59 -41.39
C GLN A 540 -11.80 7.31 -40.73
N PHE A 541 -10.88 6.43 -40.37
CA PHE A 541 -11.14 5.20 -39.65
C PHE A 541 -10.90 5.46 -38.17
N ALA A 542 -11.83 5.03 -37.33
CA ALA A 542 -11.69 5.14 -35.89
C ALA A 542 -12.05 3.85 -35.18
N ILE A 543 -11.36 3.56 -34.07
CA ILE A 543 -11.70 2.47 -33.15
C ILE A 543 -11.98 3.07 -31.78
N ARG A 544 -13.07 2.64 -31.15
CA ARG A 544 -13.43 2.92 -29.75
C ARG A 544 -13.38 1.65 -28.92
N LEU A 545 -12.82 1.72 -27.73
CA LEU A 545 -12.82 0.62 -26.75
C LEU A 545 -13.19 1.14 -25.36
N GLY A 546 -13.91 0.31 -24.60
CA GLY A 546 -14.16 0.50 -23.18
C GLY A 546 -13.64 -0.70 -22.41
N VAL A 547 -12.43 -0.59 -21.85
CA VAL A 547 -11.68 -1.74 -21.31
C VAL A 547 -11.57 -1.68 -19.80
N SER A 548 -11.69 -2.82 -19.12
CA SER A 548 -11.40 -2.90 -17.69
C SER A 548 -9.89 -2.85 -17.44
N GLU A 549 -9.52 -2.38 -16.25
CA GLU A 549 -8.11 -2.37 -15.79
C GLU A 549 -7.47 -3.77 -15.84
N ALA A 550 -8.23 -4.83 -15.53
CA ALA A 550 -7.72 -6.20 -15.55
C ALA A 550 -7.32 -6.66 -16.96
N SER A 551 -8.12 -6.33 -17.98
CA SER A 551 -7.77 -6.61 -19.38
C SER A 551 -6.57 -5.79 -19.82
N PHE A 552 -6.50 -4.52 -19.39
CA PHE A 552 -5.42 -3.61 -19.72
C PHE A 552 -4.08 -4.05 -19.11
N ALA A 553 -4.09 -4.50 -17.86
CA ALA A 553 -2.94 -5.05 -17.15
C ALA A 553 -2.45 -6.38 -17.76
N ASN A 554 -3.29 -7.17 -18.42
CA ASN A 554 -2.90 -8.47 -18.99
C ASN A 554 -2.46 -8.41 -20.47
N GLY A 555 -2.27 -7.22 -21.02
CA GLY A 555 -1.84 -7.03 -22.42
C GLY A 555 -3.05 -6.95 -23.36
N LEU A 556 -3.62 -5.75 -23.46
CA LEU A 556 -4.67 -5.45 -24.42
C LEU A 556 -4.18 -5.70 -25.86
N ALA A 557 -5.05 -6.25 -26.71
CA ALA A 557 -4.70 -6.47 -28.12
C ALA A 557 -4.28 -5.14 -28.79
N PRO A 558 -3.16 -5.12 -29.54
CA PRO A 558 -2.71 -3.91 -30.21
C PRO A 558 -3.71 -3.47 -31.28
N VAL A 559 -3.70 -2.18 -31.59
CA VAL A 559 -4.39 -1.64 -32.76
C VAL A 559 -3.46 -1.76 -33.96
N ILE A 560 -3.89 -2.48 -34.99
CA ILE A 560 -3.17 -2.58 -36.25
C ILE A 560 -3.56 -1.38 -37.11
N VAL A 561 -2.56 -0.62 -37.54
CA VAL A 561 -2.68 0.56 -38.38
C VAL A 561 -2.13 0.21 -39.77
N GLN A 562 -2.99 0.25 -40.79
CA GLN A 562 -2.56 0.10 -42.17
C GLN A 562 -1.78 1.32 -42.62
N ARG A 563 -0.76 1.13 -43.47
CA ARG A 563 0.04 2.22 -44.04
C ARG A 563 0.48 1.94 -45.48
N PRO A 564 0.79 2.97 -46.28
CA PRO A 564 1.32 2.77 -47.62
C PRO A 564 2.77 2.24 -47.58
N ALA A 565 2.99 1.00 -48.01
CA ALA A 565 4.33 0.40 -48.06
C ALA A 565 5.32 1.18 -48.93
N ALA A 566 4.84 1.79 -50.02
CA ALA A 566 5.67 2.60 -50.93
C ALA A 566 6.21 3.90 -50.31
N VAL A 567 5.65 4.35 -49.18
CA VAL A 567 6.13 5.55 -48.48
C VAL A 567 7.22 5.12 -47.50
N GLU A 568 8.45 5.03 -47.98
CA GLU A 568 9.60 4.66 -47.14
C GLU A 568 10.24 5.86 -46.46
N THR A 569 10.12 7.05 -47.06
CA THR A 569 10.74 8.28 -46.56
C THR A 569 9.71 9.38 -46.34
N VAL A 570 9.82 10.03 -45.18
CA VAL A 570 9.05 11.23 -44.84
C VAL A 570 9.97 12.36 -44.37
N LEU A 571 9.53 13.60 -44.56
CA LEU A 571 10.21 14.80 -44.07
C LEU A 571 9.32 15.54 -43.08
N ALA A 572 9.85 15.80 -41.88
CA ALA A 572 9.27 16.77 -40.97
C ALA A 572 9.39 18.19 -41.55
N LEU A 573 8.52 19.10 -41.13
CA LEU A 573 8.59 20.51 -41.53
C LEU A 573 9.96 21.12 -41.17
N PRO A 574 10.56 21.94 -42.07
CA PRO A 574 11.84 22.59 -41.77
C PRO A 574 11.75 23.55 -40.57
N ASP A 575 12.81 23.59 -39.77
CA ASP A 575 13.03 24.57 -38.71
C ASP A 575 13.32 25.97 -39.29
N ALA A 576 13.40 26.97 -38.41
CA ALA A 576 13.67 28.36 -38.82
C ALA A 576 15.04 28.55 -39.51
N GLU A 577 15.97 27.61 -39.30
CA GLU A 577 17.29 27.58 -39.93
C GLU A 577 17.30 26.81 -41.26
N GLY A 578 16.14 26.32 -41.69
CA GLY A 578 15.94 25.56 -42.92
C GLY A 578 16.35 24.10 -42.84
N ASN A 579 16.62 23.55 -41.66
CA ASN A 579 16.91 22.13 -41.50
C ASN A 579 15.61 21.34 -41.30
N ALA A 580 15.52 20.12 -41.84
CA ALA A 580 14.40 19.22 -41.64
C ALA A 580 14.87 17.86 -41.09
N ILE A 581 13.97 17.14 -40.45
CA ILE A 581 14.22 15.75 -40.05
C ILE A 581 13.69 14.81 -41.12
N ARG A 582 14.59 14.04 -41.72
CA ARG A 582 14.25 12.94 -42.62
C ARG A 582 14.14 11.66 -41.82
N GLN A 583 12.99 10.99 -41.91
CA GLN A 583 12.83 9.64 -41.42
C GLN A 583 12.74 8.69 -42.62
N THR A 584 13.56 7.64 -42.62
CA THR A 584 13.48 6.55 -43.58
C THR A 584 13.21 5.24 -42.84
N ILE A 585 12.26 4.47 -43.35
CA ILE A 585 11.94 3.11 -42.91
C ILE A 585 12.69 2.16 -43.83
N ARG A 586 13.53 1.28 -43.27
CA ARG A 586 14.30 0.31 -44.05
C ARG A 586 14.21 -1.06 -43.42
N ALA A 587 14.20 -2.09 -44.27
CA ALA A 587 14.44 -3.45 -43.82
C ALA A 587 15.89 -3.57 -43.34
N VAL A 588 16.07 -4.16 -42.16
CA VAL A 588 17.37 -4.48 -41.59
C VAL A 588 17.60 -5.97 -41.82
N ALA A 589 18.70 -6.29 -42.49
CA ALA A 589 19.15 -7.66 -42.59
C ALA A 589 19.35 -8.21 -41.17
N ALA A 590 18.68 -9.32 -40.87
CA ALA A 590 18.84 -9.95 -39.57
C ALA A 590 20.30 -10.31 -39.36
N GLN A 591 20.81 -10.01 -38.17
CA GLN A 591 22.08 -10.51 -37.69
C GLN A 591 21.74 -11.57 -36.63
N PRO A 592 21.66 -12.86 -37.03
CA PRO A 592 21.36 -13.92 -36.09
C PRO A 592 22.35 -13.85 -34.93
N PRO A 593 21.87 -13.97 -33.68
CA PRO A 593 22.75 -13.94 -32.54
C PRO A 593 23.71 -15.13 -32.58
N GLY A 594 24.94 -14.92 -32.12
CA GLY A 594 25.88 -16.02 -31.91
C GLY A 594 25.40 -16.96 -30.80
N ARG A 595 24.63 -16.42 -29.84
CA ARG A 595 24.03 -17.15 -28.71
C ARG A 595 22.79 -16.47 -28.18
N LEU A 596 21.74 -17.23 -27.87
CA LEU A 596 20.59 -16.80 -27.09
C LEU A 596 20.71 -17.30 -25.64
N VAL A 597 20.73 -16.39 -24.67
CA VAL A 597 20.75 -16.74 -23.25
C VAL A 597 19.42 -16.36 -22.62
N PHE A 598 18.70 -17.35 -22.10
CA PHE A 598 17.44 -17.16 -21.38
C PHE A 598 17.67 -17.08 -19.88
N VAL A 599 17.07 -16.09 -19.24
CA VAL A 599 17.03 -15.96 -17.77
C VAL A 599 15.58 -16.10 -17.32
N PHE A 600 15.31 -17.12 -16.52
CA PHE A 600 13.99 -17.34 -15.95
C PHE A 600 13.99 -16.95 -14.47
N ASP A 601 12.91 -16.28 -14.07
CA ASP A 601 12.55 -16.02 -12.69
C ASP A 601 11.90 -17.26 -12.04
N GLY A 602 12.44 -17.75 -10.92
CA GLY A 602 11.86 -18.84 -10.13
C GLY A 602 10.70 -18.43 -9.19
N SER A 603 10.04 -17.30 -9.43
CA SER A 603 8.97 -16.77 -8.58
C SER A 603 7.66 -17.54 -8.75
N ALA A 604 6.79 -17.40 -7.74
CA ALA A 604 5.41 -17.87 -7.82
C ALA A 604 4.65 -17.24 -9.00
N GLY A 605 4.97 -16.00 -9.39
CA GLY A 605 4.32 -15.28 -10.47
C GLY A 605 4.59 -15.87 -11.86
N LEU A 606 5.78 -16.43 -12.10
CA LEU A 606 6.10 -17.07 -13.38
C LEU A 606 5.43 -18.44 -13.53
N LYS A 607 5.12 -19.13 -12.43
CA LYS A 607 4.57 -20.49 -12.41
C LYS A 607 3.30 -20.65 -13.25
N SER A 608 2.40 -19.67 -13.21
CA SER A 608 1.13 -19.71 -13.96
C SER A 608 1.31 -19.64 -15.48
N HIS A 609 2.47 -19.14 -15.94
CA HIS A 609 2.78 -18.94 -17.36
C HIS A 609 3.69 -20.02 -17.96
N LEU A 610 4.11 -21.01 -17.14
CA LEU A 610 5.08 -22.03 -17.52
C LEU A 610 4.66 -22.83 -18.77
N ALA A 611 3.37 -23.10 -18.93
CA ALA A 611 2.85 -23.86 -20.07
C ALA A 611 3.04 -23.09 -21.39
N GLU A 612 2.71 -21.80 -21.42
CA GLU A 612 2.92 -20.95 -22.60
C GLU A 612 4.39 -20.73 -22.91
N LEU A 613 5.23 -20.56 -21.88
CA LEU A 613 6.68 -20.43 -22.01
C LEU A 613 7.32 -21.66 -22.64
N VAL A 614 7.02 -22.85 -22.11
CA VAL A 614 7.54 -24.11 -22.66
C VAL A 614 7.08 -24.32 -24.10
N ALA A 615 5.85 -23.92 -24.43
CA ALA A 615 5.35 -23.99 -25.79
C ALA A 615 6.13 -23.05 -26.74
N GLY A 616 6.34 -21.78 -26.35
CA GLY A 616 7.09 -20.82 -27.16
C GLY A 616 8.56 -21.19 -27.36
N LEU A 617 9.22 -21.75 -26.34
CA LEU A 617 10.61 -22.20 -26.43
C LEU A 617 10.79 -23.43 -27.34
N SER A 618 9.72 -24.19 -27.61
CA SER A 618 9.76 -25.34 -28.51
C SER A 618 9.85 -24.93 -29.99
N GLU A 619 9.65 -23.65 -30.30
CA GLU A 619 9.63 -23.09 -31.67
C GLU A 619 10.98 -22.43 -32.04
N LEU A 620 12.01 -22.60 -31.22
CA LEU A 620 13.34 -22.06 -31.51
C LEU A 620 13.96 -22.73 -32.76
N PRO A 621 14.75 -22.00 -33.55
CA PRO A 621 15.36 -22.54 -34.75
C PRO A 621 16.41 -23.61 -34.43
N PRO A 622 16.51 -24.69 -35.23
CA PRO A 622 17.56 -25.70 -35.08
C PRO A 622 18.96 -25.09 -35.15
N GLU A 623 19.92 -25.70 -34.46
CA GLU A 623 21.36 -25.35 -34.50
C GLU A 623 21.76 -24.00 -33.87
N MET A 624 20.80 -23.16 -33.44
CA MET A 624 21.07 -21.93 -32.68
C MET A 624 21.75 -22.26 -31.35
N GLU A 625 22.86 -21.60 -31.00
CA GLU A 625 23.47 -21.79 -29.68
C GLU A 625 22.57 -21.14 -28.60
N ILE A 626 22.14 -21.93 -27.63
CA ILE A 626 21.29 -21.49 -26.54
C ILE A 626 21.91 -21.83 -25.18
N ALA A 627 21.63 -21.01 -24.18
CA ALA A 627 21.89 -21.29 -22.78
C ALA A 627 20.69 -20.83 -21.95
N ALA A 628 20.47 -21.43 -20.78
CA ALA A 628 19.38 -21.05 -19.89
C ALA A 628 19.79 -21.13 -18.43
N VAL A 629 19.47 -20.08 -17.68
CA VAL A 629 19.64 -20.02 -16.22
C VAL A 629 18.33 -19.66 -15.53
N LEU A 630 18.21 -20.06 -14.28
CA LEU A 630 17.06 -19.82 -13.42
C LEU A 630 17.52 -19.15 -12.13
N ALA A 631 16.86 -18.04 -11.76
CA ALA A 631 16.98 -17.44 -10.45
C ALA A 631 16.11 -18.21 -9.45
N GLU A 632 16.71 -19.00 -8.56
CA GLU A 632 15.97 -19.81 -7.58
C GLU A 632 16.76 -19.89 -6.25
N LYS A 633 16.07 -19.75 -5.11
CA LYS A 633 16.62 -19.96 -3.76
C LYS A 633 17.81 -19.08 -3.42
N GLU A 634 17.80 -17.83 -3.87
CA GLU A 634 18.91 -16.88 -3.68
C GLU A 634 20.21 -17.34 -4.38
N ASP A 635 20.11 -18.22 -5.36
CA ASP A 635 21.22 -18.74 -6.15
C ASP A 635 20.84 -18.85 -7.64
N VAL A 636 21.81 -19.22 -8.47
CA VAL A 636 21.66 -19.38 -9.92
C VAL A 636 21.71 -20.86 -10.28
N THR A 637 20.61 -21.38 -10.81
CA THR A 637 20.57 -22.75 -11.35
C THR A 637 20.79 -22.70 -12.86
N VAL A 638 21.79 -23.42 -13.36
CA VAL A 638 21.96 -23.62 -14.81
C VAL A 638 20.95 -24.66 -15.28
N LEU A 639 19.94 -24.22 -16.03
CA LEU A 639 18.94 -25.11 -16.63
C LEU A 639 19.48 -25.80 -17.88
N LEU A 640 20.29 -25.08 -18.65
CA LEU A 640 20.90 -25.56 -19.87
C LEU A 640 22.26 -24.89 -20.05
N PRO A 641 23.38 -25.64 -20.08
CA PRO A 641 24.66 -25.08 -20.48
C PRO A 641 24.61 -24.61 -21.94
N ALA A 642 25.56 -23.78 -22.35
CA ALA A 642 25.65 -23.32 -23.74
C ALA A 642 25.83 -24.51 -24.68
N GLN A 643 24.84 -24.75 -25.54
CA GLN A 643 24.85 -25.80 -26.55
C GLN A 643 23.92 -25.46 -27.70
N LYS A 644 24.05 -26.17 -28.83
CA LYS A 644 23.15 -25.99 -29.97
C LYS A 644 21.74 -26.49 -29.66
N PHE A 645 20.74 -25.75 -30.14
CA PHE A 645 19.34 -26.12 -30.00
C PHE A 645 19.03 -27.39 -30.78
N SER A 646 18.43 -28.35 -30.08
CA SER A 646 18.00 -29.65 -30.59
C SER A 646 16.76 -30.10 -29.83
N LYS A 647 16.10 -31.16 -30.31
CA LYS A 647 14.97 -31.77 -29.58
C LYS A 647 15.37 -32.25 -28.17
N VAL A 648 16.62 -32.69 -28.00
CA VAL A 648 17.16 -33.11 -26.70
C VAL A 648 17.32 -31.90 -25.78
N ALA A 649 17.95 -30.82 -26.27
CA ALA A 649 18.13 -29.58 -25.51
C ALA A 649 16.78 -28.96 -25.10
N ALA A 650 15.78 -29.00 -25.99
CA ALA A 650 14.42 -28.54 -25.70
C ALA A 650 13.76 -29.36 -24.56
N GLU A 651 13.89 -30.69 -24.58
CA GLU A 651 13.34 -31.54 -23.53
C GLU A 651 14.12 -31.41 -22.21
N GLU A 652 15.44 -31.19 -22.25
CA GLU A 652 16.26 -30.87 -21.07
C GLU A 652 15.79 -29.57 -20.42
N LEU A 653 15.65 -28.49 -21.20
CA LEU A 653 15.16 -27.21 -20.72
C LEU A 653 13.75 -27.34 -20.12
N ARG A 654 12.84 -28.03 -20.83
CA ARG A 654 11.48 -28.31 -20.35
C ARG A 654 11.48 -29.12 -19.04
N ARG A 655 12.35 -30.12 -18.92
CA ARG A 655 12.49 -30.93 -17.70
C ARG A 655 13.04 -30.11 -16.54
N GLY A 656 14.05 -29.27 -16.80
CA GLY A 656 14.61 -28.34 -15.83
C GLY A 656 13.55 -27.39 -15.29
N LEU A 657 12.84 -26.71 -16.20
CA LEU A 657 11.73 -25.83 -15.88
C LEU A 657 10.60 -26.53 -15.10
N ARG A 658 10.27 -27.79 -15.40
CA ARG A 658 9.24 -28.54 -14.64
C ARG A 658 9.69 -28.99 -13.25
N ARG A 659 10.99 -29.16 -13.04
CA ARG A 659 11.57 -29.57 -11.74
C ARG A 659 11.89 -28.39 -10.82
N ALA A 660 12.02 -27.20 -11.39
CA ALA A 660 12.25 -25.94 -10.67
C ALA A 660 11.18 -25.70 -9.60
N GLN A 661 11.59 -25.16 -8.45
CA GLN A 661 10.67 -24.86 -7.35
C GLN A 661 10.22 -23.41 -7.42
N PHE A 662 9.19 -23.15 -8.23
CA PHE A 662 8.57 -21.84 -8.28
C PHE A 662 7.82 -21.51 -6.98
N GLY A 663 8.25 -20.45 -6.30
CA GLY A 663 7.62 -20.00 -5.06
C GLY A 663 8.19 -18.68 -4.55
N GLY A 664 7.34 -17.88 -3.91
CA GLY A 664 7.72 -16.56 -3.41
C GLY A 664 8.26 -15.62 -4.49
N GLY A 665 8.96 -14.58 -4.08
CA GLY A 665 9.77 -13.72 -4.95
C GLY A 665 11.22 -14.20 -4.97
N GLN A 666 11.95 -13.90 -6.04
CA GLN A 666 13.34 -14.30 -6.23
C GLN A 666 14.21 -13.08 -6.50
N ASP A 667 15.50 -13.21 -6.21
CA ASP A 667 16.50 -12.23 -6.64
C ASP A 667 17.05 -12.63 -8.00
N ASN A 668 16.69 -11.88 -9.04
CA ASN A 668 17.08 -12.17 -10.40
C ASN A 668 18.48 -11.65 -10.76
N LEU A 669 19.07 -10.75 -9.97
CA LEU A 669 20.32 -10.09 -10.32
C LEU A 669 21.51 -11.06 -10.47
N PRO A 670 21.76 -12.01 -9.57
CA PRO A 670 22.85 -12.97 -9.75
C PRO A 670 22.71 -13.79 -11.05
N ALA A 671 21.48 -14.19 -11.39
CA ALA A 671 21.21 -14.94 -12.62
C ALA A 671 21.38 -14.08 -13.88
N LEU A 672 20.96 -12.81 -13.83
CA LEU A 672 21.19 -11.83 -14.88
C LEU A 672 22.68 -11.59 -15.11
N GLU A 673 23.47 -11.47 -14.05
CA GLU A 673 24.92 -11.29 -14.14
C GLU A 673 25.62 -12.52 -14.73
N ALA A 674 25.28 -13.73 -14.28
CA ALA A 674 25.83 -14.97 -14.85
C ALA A 674 25.45 -15.13 -16.34
N ALA A 675 24.21 -14.81 -16.68
CA ALA A 675 23.71 -14.87 -18.06
C ALA A 675 24.30 -13.80 -18.96
N TRP A 676 24.57 -12.61 -18.43
CA TRP A 676 25.31 -11.57 -19.13
C TRP A 676 26.68 -12.08 -19.57
N ASP A 677 27.44 -12.68 -18.65
CA ASP A 677 28.78 -13.17 -18.93
C ASP A 677 28.75 -14.29 -20.00
N LEU A 678 27.72 -15.16 -19.98
CA LEU A 678 27.47 -16.14 -21.03
C LEU A 678 27.15 -15.51 -22.39
N ALA A 679 26.38 -14.42 -22.42
CA ALA A 679 26.01 -13.74 -23.66
C ALA A 679 27.20 -12.93 -24.22
N ALA A 680 27.97 -12.26 -23.37
CA ALA A 680 29.13 -11.47 -23.77
C ALA A 680 30.23 -12.35 -24.40
N ALA A 681 30.38 -13.59 -23.95
CA ALA A 681 31.36 -14.54 -24.47
C ALA A 681 31.18 -14.91 -25.96
N SER A 682 30.01 -14.72 -26.57
CA SER A 682 29.79 -15.07 -27.99
C SER A 682 30.08 -13.92 -28.98
N GLY A 683 30.40 -12.72 -28.51
CA GLY A 683 30.65 -11.53 -29.34
C GLY A 683 29.42 -10.87 -29.97
N ASN A 684 28.35 -11.62 -30.23
CA ASN A 684 27.03 -11.12 -30.65
C ASN A 684 25.90 -11.86 -29.89
N GLY A 685 26.01 -11.87 -28.57
CA GLY A 685 25.04 -12.54 -27.70
C GLY A 685 23.78 -11.71 -27.48
N VAL A 686 22.68 -12.41 -27.25
CA VAL A 686 21.40 -11.83 -26.83
C VAL A 686 20.99 -12.45 -25.50
N LEU A 687 20.59 -11.60 -24.57
CA LEU A 687 20.03 -11.95 -23.28
C LEU A 687 18.52 -11.70 -23.31
N ILE A 688 17.72 -12.70 -22.93
CA ILE A 688 16.26 -12.59 -22.81
C ILE A 688 15.88 -12.92 -21.37
N TRP A 689 15.46 -11.90 -20.62
CA TRP A 689 15.03 -12.03 -19.24
C TRP A 689 13.52 -12.14 -19.15
N ILE A 690 13.02 -13.25 -18.63
CA ILE A 690 11.60 -13.58 -18.53
C ILE A 690 11.23 -13.67 -17.06
N HIS A 691 10.38 -12.75 -16.60
CA HIS A 691 10.14 -12.59 -15.16
C HIS A 691 8.74 -12.09 -14.81
N ALA A 692 8.32 -12.37 -13.58
CA ALA A 692 7.20 -11.70 -12.94
C ALA A 692 7.70 -10.39 -12.26
N PRO A 693 6.81 -9.59 -11.64
CA PRO A 693 7.19 -8.34 -10.97
C PRO A 693 8.35 -8.52 -9.96
N GLN A 694 9.34 -7.62 -10.04
CA GLN A 694 10.46 -7.53 -9.08
C GLN A 694 10.19 -6.38 -8.11
N ALA A 695 9.38 -6.65 -7.09
CA ALA A 695 8.79 -5.61 -6.23
C ALA A 695 9.79 -4.87 -5.33
N VAL A 696 10.91 -5.52 -5.04
CA VAL A 696 11.97 -5.04 -4.15
C VAL A 696 13.31 -5.32 -4.80
N LEU A 697 14.30 -4.50 -4.46
CA LEU A 697 15.65 -4.66 -4.95
C LEU A 697 16.45 -5.45 -3.91
N LEU A 698 16.56 -6.77 -4.11
CA LEU A 698 17.15 -7.70 -3.15
C LEU A 698 18.70 -7.68 -3.12
N SER A 699 19.31 -7.16 -4.18
CA SER A 699 20.76 -6.97 -4.36
C SER A 699 21.03 -5.64 -5.09
N SER A 700 22.21 -5.03 -4.94
CA SER A 700 22.42 -3.61 -5.34
C SER A 700 22.22 -3.30 -6.84
N GLY A 701 22.42 -4.28 -7.71
CA GLY A 701 22.34 -4.15 -9.17
C GLY A 701 23.58 -3.50 -9.81
N ASP A 702 24.55 -3.06 -9.01
CA ASP A 702 25.75 -2.37 -9.49
C ASP A 702 26.64 -3.27 -10.34
N GLY A 703 26.69 -4.58 -10.05
CA GLY A 703 27.46 -5.56 -10.82
C GLY A 703 26.98 -5.68 -12.27
N LEU A 704 25.66 -5.71 -12.48
CA LEU A 704 25.06 -5.69 -13.82
C LEU A 704 25.29 -4.34 -14.52
N ARG A 705 25.11 -3.22 -13.81
CA ARG A 705 25.37 -1.88 -14.37
C ARG A 705 26.82 -1.68 -14.79
N GLN A 706 27.77 -2.09 -13.95
CA GLN A 706 29.19 -2.01 -14.25
C GLN A 706 29.54 -2.78 -15.53
N ARG A 707 28.91 -3.94 -15.77
CA ARG A 707 29.09 -4.70 -17.00
C ARG A 707 28.65 -3.92 -18.24
N PHE A 708 27.51 -3.22 -18.20
CA PHE A 708 27.11 -2.32 -19.29
C PHE A 708 28.12 -1.19 -19.51
N GLU A 709 28.60 -0.56 -18.44
CA GLU A 709 29.48 0.60 -18.53
C GLU A 709 30.90 0.25 -19.01
N ARG A 710 31.36 -0.98 -18.74
CA ARG A 710 32.71 -1.46 -19.07
C ARG A 710 32.78 -2.26 -20.37
N THR A 711 31.66 -2.65 -20.95
CA THR A 711 31.62 -3.41 -22.21
C THR A 711 31.38 -2.47 -23.38
N ALA A 712 32.33 -2.40 -24.32
CA ALA A 712 32.22 -1.52 -25.49
C ALA A 712 31.05 -1.90 -26.42
N ALA A 713 30.83 -3.21 -26.60
CA ALA A 713 29.72 -3.79 -27.35
C ALA A 713 28.94 -4.75 -26.44
N PRO A 714 28.04 -4.24 -25.59
CA PRO A 714 27.27 -5.08 -24.68
C PRO A 714 26.35 -6.04 -25.46
N PRO A 715 26.06 -7.24 -24.92
CA PRO A 715 24.98 -8.09 -25.43
C PRO A 715 23.68 -7.31 -25.55
N ARG A 716 22.85 -7.68 -26.54
CA ARG A 716 21.50 -7.12 -26.65
C ARG A 716 20.65 -7.70 -25.52
N PHE A 717 20.03 -6.85 -24.72
CA PHE A 717 19.23 -7.25 -23.56
C PHE A 717 17.75 -6.98 -23.84
N PHE A 718 16.95 -8.05 -23.86
CA PHE A 718 15.49 -8.01 -23.88
C PHE A 718 14.89 -8.33 -22.51
N GLU A 719 14.00 -7.47 -22.03
CA GLU A 719 13.21 -7.68 -20.83
C GLU A 719 11.78 -8.09 -21.23
N LEU A 720 11.27 -9.19 -20.66
CA LEU A 720 9.94 -9.72 -20.93
C LEU A 720 9.20 -9.99 -19.61
N GLN A 721 8.47 -8.99 -19.14
CA GLN A 721 7.63 -9.09 -17.96
C GLN A 721 6.33 -9.84 -18.25
N VAL A 722 6.11 -10.99 -17.59
CA VAL A 722 4.95 -11.86 -17.85
C VAL A 722 3.66 -11.40 -17.16
N THR A 723 3.78 -10.60 -16.10
CA THR A 723 2.64 -10.08 -15.32
C THR A 723 2.93 -8.66 -14.87
N THR A 724 1.93 -7.80 -14.94
CA THR A 724 2.05 -6.39 -14.57
C THR A 724 2.37 -6.21 -13.09
N GLY A 725 3.29 -5.29 -12.81
CA GLY A 725 3.71 -4.92 -11.47
C GLY A 725 5.02 -4.12 -11.48
N PRO A 726 5.47 -3.67 -10.31
CA PRO A 726 6.76 -3.00 -10.15
C PRO A 726 7.93 -3.86 -10.63
N ASP A 727 8.97 -3.18 -11.11
CA ASP A 727 10.26 -3.80 -11.36
C ASP A 727 11.40 -2.87 -10.95
N ARG A 728 11.88 -3.05 -9.72
CA ARG A 728 12.98 -2.27 -9.14
C ARG A 728 14.32 -2.55 -9.80
N VAL A 729 14.48 -3.70 -10.48
CA VAL A 729 15.69 -4.02 -11.24
C VAL A 729 15.72 -3.20 -12.53
N VAL A 730 14.61 -3.17 -13.29
CA VAL A 730 14.46 -2.37 -14.52
C VAL A 730 14.66 -0.88 -14.25
N GLU A 731 14.18 -0.38 -13.11
CA GLU A 731 14.41 1.00 -12.68
C GLU A 731 15.91 1.35 -12.55
N LYS A 732 16.74 0.41 -12.07
CA LYS A 732 18.20 0.60 -11.96
C LYS A 732 18.91 0.60 -13.32
N LEU A 733 18.24 0.07 -14.35
CA LEU A 733 18.73 0.02 -15.74
C LEU A 733 18.29 1.24 -16.56
N ASP A 734 17.71 2.26 -15.94
CA ASP A 734 17.31 3.49 -16.62
C ASP A 734 18.49 4.17 -17.33
N GLY A 735 18.30 4.50 -18.61
CA GLY A 735 19.33 5.03 -19.49
C GLY A 735 20.28 4.00 -20.12
N LEU A 736 20.17 2.71 -19.78
CA LEU A 736 20.94 1.63 -20.40
C LEU A 736 20.22 1.05 -21.63
N PRO A 737 20.93 0.42 -22.58
CA PRO A 737 20.34 -0.13 -23.80
C PRO A 737 19.65 -1.48 -23.55
N VAL A 738 18.56 -1.45 -22.76
CA VAL A 738 17.67 -2.59 -22.51
C VAL A 738 16.38 -2.37 -23.30
N GLU A 739 15.94 -3.38 -24.04
CA GLU A 739 14.73 -3.35 -24.87
C GLU A 739 13.58 -4.06 -24.13
N HIS A 740 12.51 -3.34 -23.77
CA HIS A 740 11.30 -3.94 -23.22
C HIS A 740 10.51 -4.65 -24.34
N VAL A 741 10.15 -5.90 -24.12
CA VAL A 741 9.36 -6.70 -25.05
C VAL A 741 7.88 -6.42 -24.78
N PRO A 742 7.17 -5.75 -25.71
CA PRO A 742 5.76 -5.43 -25.51
C PRO A 742 4.91 -6.69 -25.41
N ARG A 743 3.95 -6.67 -24.48
CA ARG A 743 2.91 -7.70 -24.37
C ARG A 743 1.75 -7.37 -25.31
N GLY A 744 1.58 -8.19 -26.36
CA GLY A 744 0.51 -8.03 -27.35
C GLY A 744 -0.65 -9.03 -27.18
N GLY A 745 -0.61 -9.82 -26.11
CA GLY A 745 -1.60 -10.84 -25.77
C GLY A 745 -0.94 -12.07 -25.15
N ALA A 746 -1.06 -13.23 -25.83
CA ALA A 746 -0.52 -14.50 -25.37
C ALA A 746 1.03 -14.48 -25.35
N LEU A 747 1.60 -14.97 -24.25
CA LEU A 747 3.04 -14.95 -24.00
C LEU A 747 3.81 -15.81 -25.00
N ARG A 748 3.24 -16.95 -25.42
CA ARG A 748 3.81 -17.80 -26.47
C ARG A 748 4.05 -16.99 -27.76
N THR A 749 3.06 -16.22 -28.19
CA THR A 749 3.11 -15.44 -29.44
C THR A 749 4.13 -14.31 -29.33
N ASP A 750 4.16 -13.61 -28.19
CA ASP A 750 5.14 -12.54 -27.93
C ASP A 750 6.58 -13.09 -28.00
N LEU A 751 6.83 -14.25 -27.37
CA LEU A 751 8.13 -14.90 -27.39
C LEU A 751 8.52 -15.41 -28.78
N ALA A 752 7.60 -16.08 -29.49
CA ALA A 752 7.84 -16.59 -30.84
C ALA A 752 8.18 -15.47 -31.82
N ASN A 753 7.45 -14.34 -31.76
CA ASN A 753 7.72 -13.16 -32.57
C ASN A 753 9.10 -12.56 -32.29
N LEU A 754 9.47 -12.43 -31.01
CA LEU A 754 10.80 -11.95 -30.62
C LEU A 754 11.88 -12.86 -31.19
N THR A 755 11.77 -14.18 -31.00
CA THR A 755 12.79 -15.12 -31.46
C THR A 755 12.87 -15.17 -32.98
N ALA A 756 11.75 -15.09 -33.68
CA ALA A 756 11.70 -15.03 -35.15
C ALA A 756 12.42 -13.79 -35.69
N GLN A 757 12.21 -12.62 -35.07
CA GLN A 757 12.89 -11.38 -35.43
C GLN A 757 14.38 -11.44 -35.12
N LEU A 758 14.79 -12.08 -34.02
CA LEU A 758 16.19 -12.20 -33.64
C LEU A 758 16.96 -13.11 -34.60
N VAL A 759 16.36 -14.20 -35.03
CA VAL A 759 17.02 -15.20 -35.89
C VAL A 759 16.95 -14.78 -37.37
N GLY A 760 16.02 -13.90 -37.72
CA GLY A 760 15.86 -13.42 -39.10
C GLY A 760 14.93 -14.24 -39.96
N THR A 761 14.04 -15.03 -39.35
CA THR A 761 12.94 -15.65 -40.09
C THR A 761 11.87 -14.63 -40.49
N THR A 762 11.82 -13.51 -39.79
CA THR A 762 10.99 -12.35 -40.12
C THR A 762 11.85 -11.12 -40.33
N GLU A 763 11.50 -10.30 -41.33
CA GLU A 763 12.19 -9.05 -41.60
C GLU A 763 12.01 -8.09 -40.41
N ARG A 764 13.11 -7.45 -40.00
CA ARG A 764 13.07 -6.39 -39.00
C ARG A 764 13.06 -5.05 -39.71
N TRP A 765 12.15 -4.17 -39.31
CA TRP A 765 12.08 -2.81 -39.83
C TRP A 765 12.72 -1.84 -38.84
N GLN A 766 13.53 -0.91 -39.35
CA GLN A 766 14.16 0.13 -38.54
C GLN A 766 13.82 1.52 -39.08
N PHE A 767 13.61 2.44 -38.14
CA PHE A 767 13.53 3.86 -38.40
C PHE A 767 14.93 4.47 -38.34
N VAL A 768 15.38 5.09 -39.42
CA VAL A 768 16.57 5.92 -39.47
C VAL A 768 16.13 7.36 -39.54
N ARG A 769 16.58 8.20 -38.60
CA ARG A 769 16.22 9.62 -38.54
C ARG A 769 17.46 10.48 -38.58
N GLU A 770 17.49 11.44 -39.49
CA GLU A 770 18.65 12.29 -39.73
C GLU A 770 18.22 13.75 -39.88
N LYS A 771 19.00 14.66 -39.29
CA LYS A 771 18.84 16.10 -39.55
C LYS A 771 19.54 16.43 -40.87
N ILE A 772 18.80 16.98 -41.82
CA ILE A 772 19.28 17.33 -43.16
C ILE A 772 18.92 18.78 -43.49
N LYS A 773 19.59 19.37 -44.47
CA LYS A 773 19.08 20.55 -45.18
C LYS A 773 18.40 20.05 -46.45
N PRO A 774 17.08 20.19 -46.61
CA PRO A 774 16.40 19.75 -47.82
C PRO A 774 16.85 20.60 -49.01
N ASP A 775 17.20 19.95 -50.12
CA ASP A 775 17.50 20.66 -51.35
C ASP A 775 16.22 21.28 -51.93
N PRO A 776 16.26 22.55 -52.38
CA PRO A 776 15.13 23.17 -53.06
C PRO A 776 14.89 22.46 -54.41
N GLY A 777 14.10 21.39 -54.39
CA GLY A 777 13.81 20.54 -55.56
C GLY A 777 13.62 19.05 -55.26
N SER A 778 13.96 18.54 -54.07
CA SER A 778 13.77 17.11 -53.73
C SER A 778 12.30 16.81 -53.35
N ALA A 779 11.40 16.88 -54.33
CA ALA A 779 9.94 16.87 -54.14
C ALA A 779 9.29 15.49 -53.95
N SER A 780 10.01 14.43 -53.51
CA SER A 780 9.44 13.06 -53.48
C SER A 780 9.12 12.48 -52.10
N ALA A 781 9.47 13.15 -50.99
CA ALA A 781 9.18 12.63 -49.65
C ALA A 781 7.84 13.17 -49.13
N ALA A 782 7.03 12.30 -48.53
CA ALA A 782 5.78 12.72 -47.91
C ALA A 782 6.05 13.62 -46.69
N SER A 783 5.19 14.61 -46.46
CA SER A 783 5.27 15.47 -45.28
C SER A 783 4.84 14.71 -44.02
N ALA A 784 5.51 14.98 -42.91
CA ALA A 784 5.18 14.45 -41.59
C ALA A 784 5.16 15.57 -40.54
N SER A 785 4.45 15.33 -39.44
CA SER A 785 4.37 16.31 -38.36
C SER A 785 5.67 16.44 -37.55
N LYS A 786 5.68 17.40 -36.63
CA LYS A 786 6.74 17.59 -35.62
C LYS A 786 6.95 16.36 -34.74
N HIS A 787 6.04 15.39 -34.71
CA HIS A 787 6.24 14.14 -33.98
C HIS A 787 7.43 13.32 -34.51
N VAL A 788 7.76 13.40 -35.81
CA VAL A 788 8.98 12.79 -36.35
C VAL A 788 10.24 13.44 -35.76
N GLU A 789 10.25 14.76 -35.62
CA GLU A 789 11.34 15.50 -34.99
C GLU A 789 11.51 15.10 -33.52
N ARG A 790 10.42 14.96 -32.77
CA ARG A 790 10.45 14.48 -31.37
C ARG A 790 11.05 13.09 -31.24
N LEU A 791 10.71 12.16 -32.15
CA LEU A 791 11.29 10.81 -32.16
C LEU A 791 12.77 10.83 -32.55
N TRP A 792 13.19 11.72 -33.46
CA TRP A 792 14.61 11.95 -33.76
C TRP A 792 15.36 12.51 -32.55
N ALA A 793 14.81 13.52 -31.88
CA ALA A 793 15.43 14.14 -30.72
C ALA A 793 15.58 13.13 -29.57
N ARG A 794 14.61 12.23 -29.37
CA ARG A 794 14.74 11.08 -28.45
C ARG A 794 15.96 10.21 -28.79
N ASP A 795 16.14 9.86 -30.06
CA ASP A 795 17.27 9.04 -30.53
C ASP A 795 18.61 9.78 -30.34
N GLU A 796 18.62 11.07 -30.65
CA GLU A 796 19.81 11.91 -30.52
C GLU A 796 20.20 12.15 -29.04
N VAL A 797 19.23 12.31 -28.14
CA VAL A 797 19.45 12.37 -26.69
C VAL A 797 20.11 11.08 -26.19
N ARG A 798 19.63 9.91 -26.63
CA ARG A 798 20.26 8.62 -26.29
C ARG A 798 21.70 8.55 -26.81
N ARG A 799 21.95 8.99 -28.04
CA ARG A 799 23.29 9.04 -28.64
C ARG A 799 24.25 9.96 -27.87
N LEU A 800 23.81 11.17 -27.55
CA LEU A 800 24.58 12.16 -26.78
C LEU A 800 24.88 11.67 -25.36
N THR A 801 23.90 11.04 -24.71
CA THR A 801 24.07 10.45 -23.37
C THR A 801 25.11 9.33 -23.40
N LYS A 802 25.06 8.44 -24.40
CA LYS A 802 26.08 7.39 -24.61
C LYS A 802 27.48 7.99 -24.84
N ALA A 803 27.55 9.13 -25.51
CA ALA A 803 28.79 9.88 -25.73
C ALA A 803 29.22 10.74 -24.52
N ARG A 804 28.57 10.60 -23.35
CA ARG A 804 28.82 11.37 -22.11
C ARG A 804 28.62 12.89 -22.28
N ARG A 805 27.81 13.33 -23.25
CA ARG A 805 27.42 14.73 -23.49
C ARG A 805 26.04 15.00 -22.89
N THR A 806 25.90 14.73 -21.58
CA THR A 806 24.61 14.76 -20.87
C THR A 806 23.95 16.12 -20.84
N ASP A 807 24.73 17.21 -20.75
CA ASP A 807 24.18 18.57 -20.70
C ASP A 807 23.56 18.98 -22.03
N GLU A 808 24.21 18.62 -23.14
CA GLU A 808 23.67 18.85 -24.49
C GLU A 808 22.44 18.00 -24.74
N ALA A 809 22.45 16.75 -24.25
CA ALA A 809 21.30 15.86 -24.31
C ALA A 809 20.11 16.44 -23.52
N ALA A 810 20.32 16.92 -22.30
CA ALA A 810 19.27 17.53 -21.49
C ALA A 810 18.70 18.81 -22.13
N LYS A 811 19.54 19.67 -22.72
CA LYS A 811 19.10 20.87 -23.44
C LYS A 811 18.28 20.54 -24.69
N LEU A 812 18.71 19.55 -25.48
CA LEU A 812 17.97 19.06 -26.63
C LEU A 812 16.60 18.51 -26.20
N ALA A 813 16.57 17.66 -25.18
CA ALA A 813 15.33 17.09 -24.67
C ALA A 813 14.36 18.16 -24.15
N ALA A 814 14.84 19.15 -23.39
CA ALA A 814 14.02 20.24 -22.89
C ALA A 814 13.44 21.09 -24.02
N ARG A 815 14.24 21.44 -25.03
CA ARG A 815 13.80 22.23 -26.20
C ARG A 815 12.70 21.52 -26.98
N GLU A 816 12.83 20.20 -27.18
CA GLU A 816 11.84 19.39 -27.89
C GLU A 816 10.70 18.86 -26.99
N GLN A 817 10.66 19.33 -25.72
CA GLN A 817 9.62 19.00 -24.74
C GLN A 817 9.54 17.50 -24.44
N LEU A 818 10.68 16.85 -24.18
CA LEU A 818 10.76 15.39 -24.00
C LEU A 818 11.16 15.00 -22.57
N VAL A 819 10.48 14.00 -22.01
CA VAL A 819 10.93 13.29 -20.82
C VAL A 819 11.87 12.14 -21.23
N THR A 820 13.09 12.15 -20.71
CA THR A 820 14.16 11.20 -21.08
C THR A 820 14.96 10.81 -19.82
N PRO A 821 15.97 9.92 -19.89
CA PRO A 821 16.81 9.62 -18.72
C PRO A 821 17.51 10.85 -18.11
N VAL A 822 17.73 11.91 -18.91
CA VAL A 822 18.43 13.15 -18.50
C VAL A 822 17.49 14.36 -18.31
N SER A 823 16.20 14.24 -18.64
CA SER A 823 15.23 15.34 -18.58
C SER A 823 13.89 14.90 -17.99
N GLY A 824 13.11 15.83 -17.45
CA GLY A 824 11.74 15.56 -17.02
C GLY A 824 10.81 16.74 -17.27
N ALA A 825 9.53 16.54 -16.91
CA ALA A 825 8.48 17.54 -17.08
C ALA A 825 7.83 17.85 -15.73
N VAL A 826 7.65 19.13 -15.42
CA VAL A 826 6.98 19.57 -14.20
C VAL A 826 5.98 20.69 -14.51
N VAL A 827 4.75 20.57 -13.97
CA VAL A 827 3.79 21.68 -13.92
C VAL A 827 3.85 22.30 -12.54
N LEU A 828 3.91 23.63 -12.47
CA LEU A 828 3.89 24.41 -11.24
C LEU A 828 2.71 25.40 -11.28
N GLU A 829 2.33 25.94 -10.13
CA GLU A 829 1.15 26.79 -10.00
C GLU A 829 1.36 28.19 -10.61
N THR A 830 2.56 28.77 -10.44
CA THR A 830 2.83 30.16 -10.84
C THR A 830 4.08 30.32 -11.70
N LEU A 831 4.06 31.32 -12.59
CA LEU A 831 5.23 31.69 -13.41
C LEU A 831 6.46 32.07 -12.56
N GLN A 832 6.24 32.63 -11.37
CA GLN A 832 7.32 32.95 -10.44
C GLN A 832 8.03 31.68 -9.93
N GLN A 833 7.30 30.60 -9.67
CA GLN A 833 7.89 29.33 -9.25
C GLN A 833 8.76 28.76 -10.39
N PHE A 834 8.28 28.80 -11.63
CA PHE A 834 9.10 28.40 -12.79
C PHE A 834 10.39 29.22 -12.88
N ALA A 835 10.30 30.55 -12.78
CA ALA A 835 11.46 31.44 -12.84
C ALA A 835 12.48 31.19 -11.71
N GLN A 836 12.00 30.91 -10.48
CA GLN A 836 12.87 30.57 -9.33
C GLN A 836 13.73 29.33 -9.58
N HIS A 837 13.26 28.40 -10.40
CA HIS A 837 13.98 27.18 -10.75
C HIS A 837 14.65 27.23 -12.13
N GLY A 838 14.67 28.39 -12.80
CA GLY A 838 15.22 28.52 -14.15
C GLY A 838 14.47 27.68 -15.19
N LEU A 839 13.16 27.54 -15.01
CA LEU A 839 12.26 26.79 -15.89
C LEU A 839 11.32 27.76 -16.62
N THR A 840 10.83 27.34 -17.78
CA THR A 840 9.82 28.09 -18.54
C THR A 840 8.76 27.11 -19.05
N PRO A 841 7.47 27.33 -18.75
CA PRO A 841 6.40 26.45 -19.23
C PRO A 841 6.32 26.51 -20.76
N ALA A 842 5.93 25.38 -21.36
CA ALA A 842 5.73 25.31 -22.79
C ALA A 842 4.64 26.30 -23.26
N ASP A 843 4.86 26.93 -24.42
CA ASP A 843 3.84 27.74 -25.07
C ASP A 843 2.76 26.81 -25.65
N ALA A 844 1.49 27.03 -25.27
CA ALA A 844 0.35 26.23 -25.70
C ALA A 844 0.23 26.08 -27.23
N SER A 845 0.76 27.02 -28.02
CA SER A 845 0.79 26.95 -29.49
C SER A 845 1.82 25.96 -30.06
N THR A 846 2.83 25.58 -29.26
CA THR A 846 3.92 24.67 -29.66
C THR A 846 3.65 23.21 -29.26
N VAL A 847 2.61 23.01 -28.47
CA VAL A 847 2.27 21.75 -27.82
C VAL A 847 1.33 20.94 -28.72
N PRO A 848 1.54 19.62 -28.89
CA PRO A 848 0.69 18.81 -29.74
C PRO A 848 -0.68 18.61 -29.05
N SER A 849 -1.75 18.57 -29.85
CA SER A 849 -3.09 18.30 -29.34
C SER A 849 -3.84 17.34 -30.26
N VAL A 850 -4.70 16.51 -29.67
CA VAL A 850 -5.71 15.77 -30.43
C VAL A 850 -6.95 16.67 -30.54
N PRO A 851 -7.40 17.04 -31.75
CA PRO A 851 -8.54 17.93 -31.90
C PRO A 851 -9.82 17.36 -31.27
N GLU A 852 -10.53 18.15 -30.46
CA GLU A 852 -11.80 17.71 -29.90
C GLU A 852 -12.91 17.71 -30.98
N PRO A 853 -13.90 16.79 -30.92
CA PRO A 853 -15.01 16.75 -31.88
C PRO A 853 -15.76 18.08 -32.03
N GLY A 854 -15.87 18.86 -30.95
CA GLY A 854 -16.48 20.19 -30.97
C GLY A 854 -15.68 21.23 -31.75
N THR A 855 -14.34 21.12 -31.78
CA THR A 855 -13.46 22.02 -32.54
C THR A 855 -13.69 21.89 -34.04
N TRP A 856 -13.92 20.66 -34.53
CA TRP A 856 -14.28 20.41 -35.93
C TRP A 856 -15.64 20.99 -36.30
N ALA A 857 -16.63 20.89 -35.43
CA ALA A 857 -17.94 21.50 -35.64
C ALA A 857 -17.85 23.03 -35.70
N LEU A 858 -17.07 23.64 -34.81
CA LEU A 858 -16.84 25.09 -34.79
C LEU A 858 -16.06 25.59 -36.02
N MET A 859 -15.03 24.86 -36.46
CA MET A 859 -14.33 25.16 -37.72
C MET A 859 -15.24 25.02 -38.94
N GLY A 860 -16.12 24.00 -38.96
CA GLY A 860 -17.13 23.83 -40.00
C GLY A 860 -18.11 25.00 -40.06
N ILE A 861 -18.62 25.46 -38.91
CA ILE A 861 -19.47 26.66 -38.82
C ILE A 861 -18.72 27.90 -39.29
N GLY A 862 -17.45 28.08 -38.88
CA GLY A 862 -16.61 29.19 -39.32
C GLY A 862 -16.40 29.24 -40.84
N LEU A 863 -16.17 28.08 -41.46
CA LEU A 863 -16.06 27.94 -42.92
C LEU A 863 -17.36 28.26 -43.64
N VAL A 864 -18.51 27.83 -43.10
CA VAL A 864 -19.83 28.19 -43.64
C VAL A 864 -20.07 29.69 -43.55
N VAL A 865 -19.77 30.31 -42.41
CA VAL A 865 -19.88 31.77 -42.21
C VAL A 865 -18.97 32.53 -43.18
N PHE A 866 -17.73 32.07 -43.37
CA PHE A 866 -16.79 32.66 -44.33
C PHE A 866 -17.26 32.51 -45.78
N ALA A 867 -17.78 31.34 -46.16
CA ALA A 867 -18.34 31.09 -47.48
C ALA A 867 -19.58 31.97 -47.75
N VAL A 868 -20.45 32.14 -46.75
CA VAL A 868 -21.61 33.03 -46.79
C VAL A 868 -21.17 34.50 -46.88
N GLN A 869 -20.19 34.95 -46.11
CA GLN A 869 -19.65 36.30 -46.22
C GLN A 869 -19.02 36.57 -47.59
N ARG A 870 -18.28 35.60 -48.15
CA ARG A 870 -17.67 35.71 -49.47
C ARG A 870 -18.73 35.73 -50.56
N TRP A 871 -19.81 34.95 -50.41
CA TRP A 871 -20.96 34.97 -51.31
C TRP A 871 -21.72 36.30 -51.25
N LEU A 872 -21.96 36.84 -50.06
CA LEU A 872 -22.58 38.15 -49.85
C LEU A 872 -21.72 39.30 -50.41
N ARG A 873 -20.40 39.28 -50.18
CA ARG A 873 -19.48 40.28 -50.75
C ARG A 873 -19.43 40.22 -52.29
N ARG A 874 -19.51 39.03 -52.88
CA ARG A 874 -19.61 38.87 -54.35
C ARG A 874 -20.93 39.42 -54.91
N ARG A 875 -22.03 39.39 -54.16
CA ARG A 875 -23.30 40.01 -54.56
C ARG A 875 -23.29 41.54 -54.42
N VAL A 876 -22.63 42.08 -53.39
CA VAL A 876 -22.52 43.52 -53.18
C VAL A 876 -21.62 44.19 -54.24
N VAL A 877 -20.57 43.51 -54.71
CA VAL A 877 -19.71 44.02 -55.80
C VAL A 877 -20.36 43.84 -57.18
N GLY A 878 -21.33 42.94 -57.34
CA GLY A 878 -22.07 42.73 -58.60
C GLY A 878 -23.23 43.69 -58.85
N GLN A 879 -23.53 44.63 -57.94
CA GLN A 879 -24.65 45.57 -58.05
C GLN A 879 -24.26 47.04 -58.32
N THR A 880 -22.97 47.35 -58.52
CA THR A 880 -22.50 48.72 -58.81
C THR A 880 -21.93 48.92 -60.22
N SER A 881 -22.32 48.10 -61.19
CA SER A 881 -22.01 48.33 -62.60
C SER A 881 -23.26 48.11 -63.46
N GLY A 882 -24.09 49.15 -63.57
CA GLY A 882 -25.22 49.15 -64.49
C GLY A 882 -26.28 50.20 -64.17
N LEU A 883 -26.00 51.47 -64.46
CA LEU A 883 -26.99 52.42 -64.97
C LEU A 883 -26.30 53.27 -66.06
N PRO A 884 -26.97 53.52 -67.19
CA PRO A 884 -26.41 54.22 -68.36
C PRO A 884 -26.09 55.70 -68.12
#